data_AF-A0A501XA58-F1
#
_entry.id   AF-A0A501XA58-F1
#
_cell.length_a   1.000
_cell.length_b   1.000
_cell.length_c   1.000
_cell.angle_alpha   90.00
_cell.angle_beta   90.00
_cell.angle_gamma   90.00
#
_symmetry.space_group_name_H-M   'P 1'
#
loop_
_entity.id
_entity.type
_entity.pdbx_description
1 polymer ?
#
loop_
_entity_poly.entity_id
_entity_poly.type
_entity_poly.pdbx_seq_one_letter_code
_entity_poly.pdbx_strand_id
1 'polypeptide(L)'
;MLQYYVAKNGLDLVTALDDALKSILTIDSTFTSPSIASNNFDKTQTYNAAYYAMFLPGNGPRWSGNLKKLKVNSAGEIVGPGGSANAIDTNGNISIDTCTYWNACSGVNDGNKVLSGGVLPTLRSQLKNRKIYTNSGTNLVNLATSSFVSSYSQTDLDWLYGVDVDDDDNDDSTSDPREDMMGDPLHSKPLAINFGSATTMDVRIILSTNQGLVHMFKDSDLGSADYSVGSVSESWAFIPNELWGNIPKLRNNPATGVHSVYGMDLSPVAYTKTDSTGKVKDAWLYLGMRSGGTSYYALDISKPDSPTFKWMINSDSTGFEDLGQTWSEPVVTFLKGISDPVLIFGGGMASAQGSGQAVYIVNAKDGTLITKFTDTGMGSVVAKVAILDSDNDGNTDRIYSSDISGNVWRMDLFGTDKDKWTVFKFASIAGPAPDNRMFFAGPVVAQTEFNNVHSDGATLSYQKIPYDAVTIGSGNRDNPLGLSIKDKFYVFQDRNVVTQNFTTKPVTLTSMDLYDVTNSAPSDKDGDIAFGKMKGWQYSFTAIGEKSLSASLIFNGKVYFTSFVPPTNQSVDLDSGVCGFSGQGRLYVFDLHKGTRSYSQVYYEVGERVPDTPQIVIPKPKDGEKAEAYIIGVGKGECENGECKGTIGLGGGLNTNKIYYHINE
;
A
#
# COMPACT_ATOMS: atom_id res chain seq x y z
N MET A 1 -6.38 -20.24 25.10
CA MET A 1 -6.76 -19.93 26.50
C MET A 1 -8.28 -20.02 26.58
N LEU A 2 -8.84 -20.69 27.59
CA LEU A 2 -10.27 -20.67 27.86
C LEU A 2 -10.58 -19.36 28.60
N GLN A 3 -11.27 -18.43 27.94
CA GLN A 3 -11.68 -17.16 28.54
C GLN A 3 -12.98 -17.41 29.33
N TYR A 4 -12.99 -17.04 30.61
CA TYR A 4 -14.11 -17.29 31.52
C TYR A 4 -14.96 -16.03 31.67
N TYR A 5 -16.23 -16.11 31.31
CA TYR A 5 -17.17 -15.00 31.44
C TYR A 5 -18.10 -15.24 32.64
N VAL A 6 -18.03 -14.37 33.66
CA VAL A 6 -18.89 -14.46 34.86
C VAL A 6 -20.15 -13.65 34.63
N ALA A 7 -21.31 -14.31 34.60
CA ALA A 7 -22.61 -13.67 34.56
C ALA A 7 -23.37 -13.89 35.89
N LYS A 8 -23.77 -12.82 36.58
CA LYS A 8 -24.50 -12.89 37.86
C LYS A 8 -26.00 -12.68 37.71
N ASN A 9 -26.45 -12.10 36.58
CA ASN A 9 -27.85 -11.91 36.25
C ASN A 9 -28.07 -12.04 34.72
N GLY A 10 -29.34 -11.95 34.27
CA GLY A 10 -29.68 -12.12 32.87
C GLY A 10 -29.09 -11.06 31.92
N LEU A 11 -28.85 -9.83 32.37
CA LEU A 11 -28.22 -8.77 31.59
C LEU A 11 -26.71 -9.02 31.46
N ASP A 12 -26.06 -9.48 32.54
CA ASP A 12 -24.65 -9.89 32.51
C ASP A 12 -24.44 -11.06 31.55
N LEU A 13 -25.40 -12.00 31.48
CA LEU A 13 -25.33 -13.15 30.58
C LEU A 13 -25.44 -12.72 29.11
N VAL A 14 -26.35 -11.78 28.80
CA VAL A 14 -26.47 -11.21 27.45
C VAL A 14 -25.19 -10.49 27.06
N THR A 15 -24.60 -9.71 27.98
CA THR A 15 -23.34 -9.01 27.75
C THR A 15 -22.19 -9.99 27.54
N ALA A 16 -22.07 -11.02 28.38
CA ALA A 16 -21.07 -12.07 28.24
C ALA A 16 -21.19 -12.85 26.92
N LEU A 17 -22.41 -13.13 26.46
CA LEU A 17 -22.67 -13.77 25.16
C LEU A 17 -22.31 -12.84 24.00
N ASP A 18 -22.67 -11.56 24.09
CA ASP A 18 -22.34 -10.55 23.08
C ASP A 18 -20.82 -10.34 22.97
N ASP A 19 -20.12 -10.27 24.11
CA ASP A 19 -18.66 -10.14 24.16
C ASP A 19 -17.97 -11.42 23.67
N ALA A 20 -18.47 -12.61 24.03
CA ALA A 20 -17.96 -13.86 23.50
C ALA A 20 -18.13 -13.95 21.97
N LEU A 21 -19.30 -13.55 21.44
CA LEU A 21 -19.56 -13.52 20.00
C LEU A 21 -18.71 -12.46 19.27
N LYS A 22 -18.49 -11.28 19.88
CA LYS A 22 -17.56 -10.26 19.35
C LYS A 22 -16.11 -10.74 19.36
N SER A 23 -15.68 -11.49 20.38
CA SER A 23 -14.33 -12.07 20.44
C SER A 23 -14.09 -13.13 19.36
N ILE A 24 -15.16 -13.78 18.88
CA ILE A 24 -15.09 -14.69 17.71
C ILE A 24 -14.93 -13.90 16.40
N LEU A 25 -15.42 -12.64 16.36
CA LEU A 25 -15.31 -11.76 15.19
C LEU A 25 -13.98 -10.98 15.12
N THR A 26 -13.17 -10.96 16.19
CA THR A 26 -11.82 -10.38 16.19
C THR A 26 -10.83 -11.37 15.57
N ILE A 27 -10.72 -11.36 14.25
CA ILE A 27 -9.79 -12.21 13.50
C ILE A 27 -8.49 -11.42 13.23
N ASP A 28 -7.34 -12.05 13.50
CA ASP A 28 -6.02 -11.52 13.10
C ASP A 28 -6.02 -11.23 11.59
N SER A 29 -5.68 -10.00 11.20
CA SER A 29 -5.83 -9.57 9.80
C SER A 29 -4.62 -8.82 9.26
N THR A 30 -4.63 -8.66 7.94
CA THR A 30 -3.68 -7.88 7.16
C THR A 30 -4.44 -7.21 6.02
N PHE A 31 -4.47 -5.88 6.01
CA PHE A 31 -5.06 -5.07 4.93
C PHE A 31 -4.02 -4.49 3.98
N THR A 32 -2.73 -4.72 4.28
CA THR A 32 -1.61 -4.26 3.48
C THR A 32 -0.89 -5.44 2.85
N SER A 33 -0.40 -5.29 1.62
CA SER A 33 0.49 -6.28 1.02
C SER A 33 1.84 -6.32 1.76
N PRO A 34 2.51 -7.48 1.83
CA PRO A 34 3.83 -7.57 2.45
C PRO A 34 4.86 -6.75 1.67
N SER A 35 5.91 -6.28 2.35
CA SER A 35 6.97 -5.50 1.72
C SER A 35 8.24 -6.31 1.50
N ILE A 36 9.02 -5.94 0.48
CA ILE A 36 10.29 -6.56 0.15
C ILE A 36 11.30 -5.46 -0.15
N ALA A 37 12.53 -5.60 0.33
CA ALA A 37 13.61 -4.70 -0.03
C ALA A 37 14.04 -4.94 -1.49
N SER A 38 14.10 -3.86 -2.28
CA SER A 38 14.74 -3.91 -3.59
C SER A 38 16.24 -4.22 -3.44
N ASN A 39 16.80 -4.98 -4.38
CA ASN A 39 18.22 -5.25 -4.38
C ASN A 39 18.96 -4.08 -5.05
N ASN A 40 19.56 -3.23 -4.23
CA ASN A 40 20.30 -2.04 -4.69
C ASN A 40 21.56 -2.38 -5.51
N PHE A 41 22.03 -3.63 -5.47
CA PHE A 41 23.24 -4.10 -6.18
C PHE A 41 22.92 -4.87 -7.46
N ASP A 42 21.77 -5.55 -7.50
CA ASP A 42 21.22 -6.17 -8.71
C ASP A 42 19.77 -5.74 -8.90
N LYS A 43 19.56 -4.72 -9.73
CA LYS A 43 18.23 -4.14 -10.01
C LYS A 43 17.31 -5.09 -10.80
N THR A 44 17.80 -6.24 -11.25
CA THR A 44 16.96 -7.28 -11.86
C THR A 44 16.34 -8.23 -10.85
N GLN A 45 16.75 -8.13 -9.58
CA GLN A 45 16.30 -9.01 -8.49
C GLN A 45 15.77 -8.20 -7.31
N THR A 46 15.03 -8.86 -6.44
CA THR A 46 14.71 -8.37 -5.10
C THR A 46 15.49 -9.19 -4.07
N TYR A 47 15.61 -8.68 -2.84
CA TYR A 47 15.95 -9.58 -1.74
C TYR A 47 14.81 -10.57 -1.49
N ASN A 48 15.07 -11.58 -0.67
CA ASN A 48 14.10 -12.65 -0.42
C ASN A 48 13.26 -12.47 0.86
N ALA A 49 13.56 -11.47 1.71
CA ALA A 49 12.77 -11.21 2.91
C ALA A 49 11.45 -10.51 2.57
N ALA A 50 10.34 -11.09 3.05
CA ALA A 50 9.02 -10.52 2.97
C ALA A 50 8.52 -10.14 4.37
N TYR A 51 8.25 -8.85 4.58
CA TYR A 51 7.80 -8.31 5.87
C TYR A 51 6.29 -8.08 5.86
N TYR A 52 5.60 -8.70 6.80
CA TYR A 52 4.15 -8.69 6.95
C TYR A 52 3.77 -7.76 8.11
N ALA A 53 3.15 -6.64 7.79
CA ALA A 53 2.45 -5.81 8.77
C ALA A 53 1.10 -6.47 9.09
N MET A 54 0.82 -6.67 10.37
CA MET A 54 -0.38 -7.35 10.84
C MET A 54 -1.03 -6.55 11.95
N PHE A 55 -2.36 -6.64 12.06
CA PHE A 55 -3.11 -6.01 13.14
C PHE A 55 -4.26 -6.89 13.62
N LEU A 56 -4.67 -6.63 14.85
CA LEU A 56 -5.82 -7.26 15.49
C LEU A 56 -6.80 -6.16 15.95
N PRO A 57 -8.03 -6.14 15.40
CA PRO A 57 -9.06 -5.20 15.82
C PRO A 57 -9.36 -5.28 17.32
N GLY A 58 -9.42 -4.13 17.97
CA GLY A 58 -9.87 -3.97 19.35
C GLY A 58 -11.29 -3.39 19.45
N ASN A 59 -11.87 -3.43 20.65
CA ASN A 59 -13.23 -2.91 20.93
C ASN A 59 -13.31 -1.36 20.96
N GLY A 60 -12.18 -0.67 20.86
CA GLY A 60 -12.08 0.79 20.94
C GLY A 60 -11.06 1.35 19.95
N PRO A 61 -10.57 2.58 20.17
CA PRO A 61 -9.56 3.19 19.31
C PRO A 61 -8.18 2.52 19.38
N ARG A 62 -7.91 1.68 20.39
CA ARG A 62 -6.62 1.00 20.57
C ARG A 62 -6.67 -0.38 19.93
N TRP A 63 -6.03 -0.52 18.78
CA TRP A 63 -5.85 -1.81 18.09
C TRP A 63 -4.40 -2.28 18.24
N SER A 64 -4.21 -3.60 18.20
CA SER A 64 -2.88 -4.21 18.32
C SER A 64 -2.25 -4.39 16.95
N GLY A 65 -0.93 -4.32 16.88
CA GLY A 65 -0.19 -4.59 15.65
C GLY A 65 1.12 -5.32 15.88
N ASN A 66 1.63 -5.89 14.79
CA ASN A 66 2.89 -6.61 14.77
C ASN A 66 3.52 -6.54 13.37
N LEU A 67 4.82 -6.79 13.31
CA LEU A 67 5.58 -6.97 12.08
C LEU A 67 6.23 -8.35 12.15
N LYS A 68 6.01 -9.16 11.11
CA LYS A 68 6.59 -10.50 10.98
C LYS A 68 7.42 -10.62 9.71
N LYS A 69 8.34 -11.59 9.70
CA LYS A 69 9.23 -11.86 8.57
C LYS A 69 9.08 -13.29 8.11
N LEU A 70 8.87 -13.47 6.81
CA LEU A 70 9.00 -14.72 6.07
C LEU A 70 10.00 -14.52 4.92
N LYS A 71 10.33 -15.58 4.19
CA LYS A 71 11.19 -15.47 3.00
C LYS A 71 10.56 -16.09 1.76
N VAL A 72 10.95 -15.62 0.59
CA VAL A 72 10.57 -16.20 -0.71
C VAL A 72 11.74 -17.01 -1.25
N ASN A 73 11.55 -18.30 -1.50
CA ASN A 73 12.61 -19.13 -2.05
C ASN A 73 12.78 -18.95 -3.57
N SER A 74 13.80 -19.59 -4.16
CA SER A 74 14.07 -19.49 -5.60
C SER A 74 12.95 -20.06 -6.49
N ALA A 75 12.06 -20.90 -5.94
CA ALA A 75 10.89 -21.44 -6.64
C ALA A 75 9.67 -20.52 -6.52
N GLY A 76 9.83 -19.34 -5.90
CA GLY A 76 8.76 -18.39 -5.68
C GLY A 76 7.85 -18.73 -4.51
N GLU A 77 8.21 -19.65 -3.62
CA GLU A 77 7.36 -20.07 -2.50
C GLU A 77 7.66 -19.25 -1.24
N ILE A 78 6.62 -18.86 -0.50
CA ILE A 78 6.78 -18.22 0.80
C ILE A 78 7.04 -19.28 1.88
N VAL A 79 8.19 -19.19 2.54
CA VAL A 79 8.72 -20.22 3.44
C VAL A 79 9.09 -19.65 4.82
N GLY A 80 9.00 -20.52 5.84
CA GLY A 80 9.51 -20.28 7.19
C GLY A 80 11.01 -20.57 7.31
N PRO A 81 11.61 -20.43 8.52
CA PRO A 81 13.00 -20.75 8.78
C PRO A 81 13.41 -22.14 8.28
N GLY A 82 14.61 -22.25 7.72
CA GLY A 82 15.10 -23.43 7.02
C GLY A 82 14.83 -23.43 5.51
N GLY A 83 13.91 -22.59 5.03
CA GLY A 83 13.75 -22.29 3.60
C GLY A 83 12.96 -23.32 2.77
N SER A 84 12.46 -24.38 3.39
CA SER A 84 11.71 -25.46 2.74
C SER A 84 10.28 -25.64 3.26
N ALA A 85 10.00 -25.23 4.50
CA ALA A 85 8.66 -25.36 5.07
C ALA A 85 7.76 -24.26 4.51
N ASN A 86 6.68 -24.66 3.84
CA ASN A 86 5.66 -23.73 3.36
C ASN A 86 5.07 -22.94 4.55
N ALA A 87 5.02 -21.62 4.41
CA ALA A 87 4.56 -20.72 5.45
C ALA A 87 3.12 -20.22 5.24
N ILE A 88 2.47 -20.60 4.15
CA ILE A 88 1.13 -20.12 3.79
C ILE A 88 0.11 -21.27 3.83
N ASP A 89 -1.01 -21.05 4.51
CA ASP A 89 -2.10 -22.03 4.60
C ASP A 89 -3.03 -21.99 3.37
N THR A 90 -4.03 -22.88 3.34
CA THR A 90 -5.01 -22.98 2.24
C THR A 90 -5.92 -21.76 2.13
N ASN A 91 -6.01 -20.93 3.18
CA ASN A 91 -6.77 -19.67 3.20
C ASN A 91 -5.90 -18.47 2.80
N GLY A 92 -4.60 -18.70 2.57
CA GLY A 92 -3.63 -17.68 2.19
C GLY A 92 -3.07 -16.88 3.36
N ASN A 93 -3.31 -17.30 4.60
CA ASN A 93 -2.75 -16.66 5.79
C ASN A 93 -1.40 -17.29 6.12
N ILE A 94 -0.63 -16.62 6.99
CA ILE A 94 0.55 -17.26 7.58
C ILE A 94 0.06 -18.48 8.36
N SER A 95 0.56 -19.66 8.02
CA SER A 95 0.13 -20.90 8.65
C SER A 95 0.38 -20.84 10.16
N ILE A 96 -0.60 -21.30 10.94
CA ILE A 96 -0.50 -21.40 12.41
C ILE A 96 0.64 -22.32 12.85
N ASP A 97 1.04 -23.26 11.98
CA ASP A 97 2.12 -24.21 12.19
C ASP A 97 3.49 -23.66 11.79
N THR A 98 3.57 -22.39 11.36
CA THR A 98 4.82 -21.75 10.95
C THR A 98 5.41 -20.91 12.07
N CYS A 99 6.69 -21.14 12.36
CA CYS A 99 7.50 -20.19 13.13
C CYS A 99 8.05 -19.10 12.20
N THR A 100 7.99 -17.81 12.58
CA THR A 100 8.55 -16.72 11.78
C THR A 100 10.03 -16.41 12.10
N TYR A 101 10.70 -15.59 11.28
CA TYR A 101 12.17 -15.52 11.21
C TYR A 101 12.91 -14.80 12.35
N TRP A 102 12.24 -14.13 13.29
CA TRP A 102 12.93 -13.30 14.30
C TRP A 102 12.94 -13.88 15.71
N ASN A 103 12.18 -14.93 15.95
CA ASN A 103 12.07 -15.54 17.26
C ASN A 103 12.22 -17.05 17.13
N ALA A 104 12.85 -17.68 18.12
CA ALA A 104 12.92 -19.13 18.18
C ALA A 104 11.61 -19.68 18.81
N CYS A 105 10.82 -20.41 18.03
CA CYS A 105 9.61 -21.06 18.54
C CYS A 105 9.96 -22.39 19.21
N SER A 106 9.79 -22.47 20.53
CA SER A 106 9.99 -23.70 21.31
C SER A 106 8.64 -24.35 21.63
N GLY A 107 8.12 -25.14 20.70
CA GLY A 107 6.89 -25.93 20.86
C GLY A 107 5.57 -25.21 20.53
N VAL A 108 5.52 -23.87 20.59
CA VAL A 108 4.37 -23.08 20.12
C VAL A 108 4.84 -22.11 19.05
N ASN A 109 4.29 -22.27 17.84
CA ASN A 109 4.55 -21.38 16.73
C ASN A 109 3.76 -20.07 16.86
N ASP A 110 4.35 -18.98 16.37
CA ASP A 110 3.73 -17.66 16.41
C ASP A 110 2.79 -17.43 15.22
N GLY A 111 3.04 -18.06 14.06
CA GLY A 111 2.13 -18.11 12.92
C GLY A 111 1.52 -16.76 12.54
N ASN A 112 0.22 -16.74 12.24
CA ASN A 112 -0.56 -15.53 12.00
C ASN A 112 -0.99 -14.75 13.25
N LYS A 113 -0.66 -15.19 14.46
CA LYS A 113 -1.10 -14.51 15.70
C LYS A 113 -0.43 -13.15 15.82
N VAL A 114 -1.21 -12.08 15.88
CA VAL A 114 -0.67 -10.72 15.98
C VAL A 114 0.04 -10.51 17.32
N LEU A 115 -0.52 -11.00 18.42
CA LEU A 115 0.00 -10.78 19.77
C LEU A 115 1.24 -11.63 20.14
N SER A 116 1.75 -12.44 19.21
CA SER A 116 2.88 -13.35 19.43
C SER A 116 3.97 -13.21 18.37
N GLY A 117 5.23 -13.35 18.79
CA GLY A 117 6.40 -13.30 17.90
C GLY A 117 6.57 -11.96 17.18
N GLY A 118 7.24 -12.00 16.03
CA GLY A 118 7.58 -10.80 15.27
C GLY A 118 8.47 -9.83 16.05
N VAL A 119 8.12 -8.54 16.01
CA VAL A 119 8.87 -7.47 16.70
C VAL A 119 8.49 -7.31 18.17
N LEU A 120 7.36 -7.86 18.61
CA LEU A 120 6.84 -7.64 19.97
C LEU A 120 7.83 -8.08 21.07
N PRO A 121 8.45 -9.27 21.05
CA PRO A 121 9.40 -9.68 22.10
C PRO A 121 10.57 -8.70 22.25
N THR A 122 11.13 -8.23 21.14
CA THR A 122 12.20 -7.23 21.14
C THR A 122 11.72 -5.92 21.75
N LEU A 123 10.57 -5.42 21.30
CA LEU A 123 10.03 -4.17 21.81
C LEU A 123 9.82 -4.28 23.34
N ARG A 124 9.17 -5.34 23.82
CA ARG A 124 8.90 -5.58 25.25
C ARG A 124 10.19 -5.67 26.08
N SER A 125 11.26 -6.25 25.53
CA SER A 125 12.57 -6.29 26.20
C SER A 125 13.24 -4.91 26.36
N GLN A 126 12.81 -3.92 25.58
CA GLN A 126 13.31 -2.53 25.58
C GLN A 126 12.37 -1.57 26.32
N LEU A 127 11.46 -2.07 27.15
CA LEU A 127 10.53 -1.26 27.94
C LEU A 127 11.26 -0.08 28.62
N LYS A 128 10.69 1.13 28.50
CA LYS A 128 11.28 2.43 28.94
C LYS A 128 12.64 2.83 28.33
N ASN A 129 13.32 1.96 27.59
CA ASN A 129 14.62 2.21 26.97
C ASN A 129 14.55 2.51 25.46
N ARG A 130 13.34 2.51 24.88
CA ARG A 130 13.09 2.83 23.48
C ARG A 130 13.56 4.26 23.14
N LYS A 131 14.14 4.45 21.96
CA LYS A 131 14.54 5.79 21.47
C LYS A 131 13.39 6.42 20.70
N ILE A 132 12.51 7.12 21.39
CA ILE A 132 11.37 7.82 20.77
C ILE A 132 11.72 9.29 20.57
N TYR A 133 11.63 9.76 19.32
CA TYR A 133 11.86 11.14 18.92
C TYR A 133 10.56 11.85 18.58
N THR A 134 10.60 13.17 18.62
CA THR A 134 9.51 14.05 18.20
C THR A 134 10.06 15.33 17.60
N ASN A 135 9.27 16.03 16.80
CA ASN A 135 9.66 17.30 16.20
C ASN A 135 9.48 18.46 17.19
N SER A 136 10.48 19.33 17.26
CA SER A 136 10.43 20.60 17.99
C SER A 136 11.01 21.69 17.08
N GLY A 137 10.10 22.48 16.49
CA GLY A 137 10.45 23.36 15.38
C GLY A 137 11.05 22.56 14.22
N THR A 138 12.26 22.90 13.82
CA THR A 138 13.00 22.25 12.73
C THR A 138 13.95 21.14 13.21
N ASN A 139 13.85 20.70 14.46
CA ASN A 139 14.75 19.68 15.03
C ASN A 139 13.98 18.43 15.45
N LEU A 140 14.69 17.28 15.47
CA LEU A 140 14.26 16.10 16.23
C LEU A 140 14.87 16.16 17.62
N VAL A 141 14.05 15.93 18.64
CA VAL A 141 14.46 15.84 20.05
C VAL A 141 13.95 14.54 20.66
N ASN A 142 14.62 14.05 21.70
CA ASN A 142 14.12 12.89 22.45
C ASN A 142 12.82 13.27 23.16
N LEU A 143 11.78 12.43 23.00
CA LEU A 143 10.46 12.65 23.55
C LEU A 143 10.48 12.82 25.07
N ALA A 144 11.28 12.03 25.78
CA ALA A 144 11.41 12.09 27.25
C ALA A 144 12.00 13.42 27.75
N THR A 145 12.69 14.15 26.89
CA THR A 145 13.26 15.48 27.19
C THR A 145 12.48 16.62 26.55
N SER A 146 11.40 16.32 25.84
CA SER A 146 10.55 17.31 25.17
C SER A 146 9.49 17.90 26.12
N SER A 147 8.75 18.90 25.66
CA SER A 147 7.62 19.46 26.40
C SER A 147 6.43 18.51 26.56
N PHE A 148 6.45 17.33 25.93
CA PHE A 148 5.41 16.31 26.09
C PHE A 148 5.15 15.98 27.57
N VAL A 149 6.22 15.74 28.35
CA VAL A 149 6.11 15.31 29.77
C VAL A 149 5.38 16.35 30.62
N SER A 150 5.64 17.63 30.36
CA SER A 150 4.93 18.73 31.03
C SER A 150 3.48 18.92 30.56
N SER A 151 3.13 18.46 29.36
CA SER A 151 1.81 18.65 28.76
C SER A 151 0.84 17.48 28.99
N TYR A 152 1.34 16.25 29.12
CA TYR A 152 0.51 15.02 29.14
C TYR A 152 0.75 14.09 30.34
N SER A 153 1.64 14.43 31.29
CA SER A 153 2.02 13.59 32.45
C SER A 153 3.04 12.49 32.17
N GLN A 154 3.69 12.02 33.25
CA GLN A 154 4.63 10.90 33.21
C GLN A 154 3.95 9.57 32.89
N THR A 155 2.68 9.39 33.29
CA THR A 155 1.97 8.14 33.07
C THR A 155 1.63 7.93 31.59
N ASP A 156 1.26 9.00 30.87
CA ASP A 156 1.04 8.93 29.42
C ASP A 156 2.37 8.71 28.67
N LEU A 157 3.48 9.23 29.19
CA LEU A 157 4.81 8.92 28.67
C LEU A 157 5.13 7.43 28.85
N ASP A 158 4.99 6.90 30.07
CA ASP A 158 5.25 5.50 30.38
C ASP A 158 4.39 4.55 29.53
N TRP A 159 3.10 4.88 29.34
CA TRP A 159 2.19 4.15 28.45
C TRP A 159 2.68 4.14 26.99
N LEU A 160 3.10 5.29 26.46
CA LEU A 160 3.64 5.41 25.11
C LEU A 160 4.94 4.61 24.94
N TYR A 161 5.77 4.54 25.99
CA TYR A 161 6.95 3.68 26.03
C TYR A 161 6.64 2.18 26.12
N GLY A 162 5.37 1.83 26.37
CA GLY A 162 4.89 0.45 26.33
C GLY A 162 4.53 -0.14 27.68
N VAL A 163 4.52 0.65 28.75
CA VAL A 163 4.24 0.15 30.10
C VAL A 163 2.74 -0.05 30.23
N ASP A 164 2.34 -1.17 30.78
CA ASP A 164 0.98 -1.36 31.24
C ASP A 164 0.79 -0.55 32.54
N VAL A 165 0.41 0.72 32.42
CA VAL A 165 0.25 1.61 33.57
C VAL A 165 -1.12 1.49 34.24
N ASP A 166 -2.06 0.79 33.60
CA ASP A 166 -3.46 0.71 34.00
C ASP A 166 -3.89 -0.73 34.36
N ASP A 167 -2.98 -1.70 34.33
CA ASP A 167 -3.24 -3.13 34.59
C ASP A 167 -4.31 -3.67 33.62
N ASP A 168 -4.06 -3.48 32.32
CA ASP A 168 -4.96 -3.82 31.22
C ASP A 168 -5.28 -5.34 31.20
N ASP A 169 -4.35 -6.19 31.66
CA ASP A 169 -4.53 -7.65 31.72
C ASP A 169 -5.01 -8.19 33.09
N ASN A 170 -5.14 -7.32 34.10
CA ASN A 170 -5.63 -7.62 35.44
C ASN A 170 -4.77 -8.67 36.17
N ASP A 171 -3.44 -8.58 36.04
CA ASP A 171 -2.47 -9.43 36.73
C ASP A 171 -1.88 -8.79 38.01
N ASP A 172 -2.39 -7.61 38.41
CA ASP A 172 -1.95 -6.76 39.52
C ASP A 172 -0.56 -6.10 39.30
N SER A 173 0.00 -6.17 38.08
CA SER A 173 1.21 -5.44 37.68
C SER A 173 0.87 -4.18 36.90
N THR A 174 1.60 -3.09 37.18
CA THR A 174 1.47 -1.80 36.47
C THR A 174 2.81 -1.32 35.92
N SER A 175 3.74 -2.25 35.70
CA SER A 175 5.14 -1.94 35.41
C SER A 175 5.78 -2.81 34.34
N ASP A 176 5.06 -3.85 33.92
CA ASP A 176 5.36 -4.79 32.88
C ASP A 176 4.88 -4.23 31.52
N PRO A 177 5.19 -4.91 30.40
CA PRO A 177 4.93 -4.38 29.08
C PRO A 177 3.52 -4.75 28.57
N ARG A 178 2.79 -3.76 28.07
CA ARG A 178 1.47 -3.96 27.44
C ARG A 178 1.52 -4.90 26.23
N GLU A 179 0.43 -5.64 26.01
CA GLU A 179 0.35 -6.60 24.91
C GLU A 179 0.46 -5.93 23.52
N ASP A 180 -0.15 -4.76 23.36
CA ASP A 180 -0.40 -4.07 22.09
C ASP A 180 0.68 -3.04 21.70
N MET A 181 1.91 -3.26 22.16
CA MET A 181 2.97 -2.24 22.31
C MET A 181 3.37 -1.45 21.04
N MET A 182 3.14 -2.03 19.87
CA MET A 182 3.48 -1.41 18.58
C MET A 182 2.34 -0.53 18.03
N GLY A 183 1.09 -0.87 18.32
CA GLY A 183 -0.08 -0.33 17.63
C GLY A 183 -0.26 -0.91 16.24
N ASP A 184 -1.46 -0.74 15.69
CA ASP A 184 -1.85 -1.30 14.41
C ASP A 184 -1.27 -0.51 13.21
N PRO A 185 -0.62 -1.20 12.26
CA PRO A 185 -0.29 -0.66 10.95
C PRO A 185 -1.44 -0.89 9.96
N LEU A 186 -2.61 -0.26 10.18
CA LEU A 186 -3.83 -0.55 9.42
C LEU A 186 -3.69 -0.32 7.91
N HIS A 187 -3.10 0.81 7.51
CA HIS A 187 -2.89 1.17 6.09
C HIS A 187 -1.43 1.29 5.69
N SER A 188 -0.50 1.21 6.64
CA SER A 188 0.92 1.40 6.38
C SER A 188 1.57 0.12 5.90
N LYS A 189 2.04 0.12 4.65
CA LYS A 189 2.97 -0.90 4.15
C LYS A 189 4.35 -0.67 4.76
N PRO A 190 5.08 -1.72 5.19
CA PRO A 190 6.46 -1.52 5.60
C PRO A 190 7.33 -1.11 4.40
N LEU A 191 8.39 -0.34 4.67
CA LEU A 191 9.39 0.06 3.68
C LEU A 191 10.74 -0.48 4.11
N ALA A 192 11.33 -1.37 3.30
CA ALA A 192 12.62 -1.98 3.60
C ALA A 192 13.74 -1.40 2.72
N ILE A 193 14.83 -0.94 3.34
CA ILE A 193 15.99 -0.32 2.67
C ILE A 193 17.28 -0.97 3.20
N ASN A 194 18.18 -1.39 2.30
CA ASN A 194 19.51 -1.84 2.67
C ASN A 194 20.52 -0.67 2.64
N PHE A 195 20.99 -0.25 3.81
CA PHE A 195 22.05 0.75 4.00
C PHE A 195 23.47 0.17 3.97
N GLY A 196 23.58 -1.16 3.90
CA GLY A 196 24.83 -1.90 3.91
C GLY A 196 25.48 -1.99 2.54
N SER A 197 26.39 -2.94 2.42
CA SER A 197 27.02 -3.35 1.16
C SER A 197 26.41 -4.65 0.64
N ALA A 198 26.82 -5.08 -0.55
CA ALA A 198 26.39 -6.36 -1.13
C ALA A 198 26.78 -7.57 -0.25
N THR A 199 27.86 -7.48 0.52
CA THR A 199 28.42 -8.57 1.35
C THR A 199 28.08 -8.43 2.83
N THR A 200 27.64 -7.25 3.27
CA THR A 200 27.30 -6.97 4.67
C THR A 200 26.10 -6.05 4.69
N MET A 201 24.92 -6.66 4.84
CA MET A 201 23.66 -5.95 4.78
C MET A 201 23.42 -5.13 6.05
N ASP A 202 22.71 -4.03 5.89
CA ASP A 202 22.15 -3.23 6.98
C ASP A 202 20.70 -2.90 6.61
N VAL A 203 19.82 -3.89 6.73
CA VAL A 203 18.42 -3.76 6.33
C VAL A 203 17.64 -3.05 7.43
N ARG A 204 16.99 -1.97 7.03
CA ARG A 204 16.11 -1.18 7.89
C ARG A 204 14.69 -1.23 7.38
N ILE A 205 13.74 -1.43 8.29
CA ILE A 205 12.31 -1.53 7.96
C ILE A 205 11.59 -0.39 8.67
N ILE A 206 10.97 0.48 7.88
CA ILE A 206 10.18 1.60 8.37
C ILE A 206 8.70 1.20 8.34
N LEU A 207 7.97 1.45 9.42
CA LEU A 207 6.55 1.13 9.50
C LEU A 207 5.81 2.15 10.38
N SER A 208 4.70 2.69 9.88
CA SER A 208 3.85 3.65 10.59
C SER A 208 2.69 2.93 11.30
N THR A 209 2.23 3.45 12.44
CA THR A 209 1.11 2.89 13.21
C THR A 209 0.12 3.95 13.69
N ASN A 210 -1.13 3.53 13.93
CA ASN A 210 -2.20 4.44 14.41
C ASN A 210 -2.03 4.90 15.86
N GLN A 211 -1.10 4.31 16.62
CA GLN A 211 -0.60 4.91 17.87
C GLN A 211 0.15 6.23 17.64
N GLY A 212 0.44 6.59 16.39
CA GLY A 212 1.12 7.82 16.00
C GLY A 212 2.62 7.67 15.81
N LEU A 213 3.15 6.46 15.96
CA LEU A 213 4.57 6.17 15.84
C LEU A 213 4.93 5.75 14.41
N VAL A 214 6.10 6.18 13.97
CA VAL A 214 6.83 5.60 12.85
C VAL A 214 8.04 4.89 13.42
N HIS A 215 8.09 3.58 13.25
CA HIS A 215 9.15 2.71 13.77
C HIS A 215 10.22 2.48 12.71
N MET A 216 11.50 2.47 13.11
CA MET A 216 12.63 2.05 12.30
C MET A 216 13.24 0.79 12.93
N PHE A 217 12.94 -0.37 12.36
CA PHE A 217 13.52 -1.64 12.78
C PHE A 217 14.80 -1.95 12.00
N LYS A 218 15.72 -2.68 12.63
CA LYS A 218 16.90 -3.27 12.00
C LYS A 218 16.76 -4.78 11.98
N ASP A 219 16.86 -5.36 10.79
CA ASP A 219 16.82 -6.79 10.55
C ASP A 219 18.24 -7.34 10.43
N SER A 220 18.54 -8.46 11.11
CA SER A 220 19.85 -9.10 11.09
C SER A 220 20.09 -10.00 9.87
N ASP A 221 19.32 -9.82 8.79
CA ASP A 221 19.40 -10.63 7.57
C ASP A 221 20.78 -10.56 6.92
N LEU A 222 21.35 -11.72 6.58
CA LEU A 222 22.63 -11.82 5.89
C LEU A 222 22.48 -11.98 4.37
N GLY A 223 21.25 -12.03 3.85
CA GLY A 223 20.92 -11.94 2.42
C GLY A 223 20.14 -13.12 1.86
N SER A 224 20.06 -13.18 0.52
CA SER A 224 19.13 -14.10 -0.17
C SER A 224 19.45 -15.58 -0.03
N ALA A 225 20.61 -15.94 0.52
CA ALA A 225 20.98 -17.33 0.83
C ALA A 225 20.77 -17.69 2.31
N ASP A 226 20.46 -16.71 3.16
CA ASP A 226 20.23 -16.92 4.58
C ASP A 226 18.80 -17.41 4.81
N TYR A 227 18.65 -18.61 5.37
CA TYR A 227 17.36 -19.14 5.82
C TYR A 227 17.39 -19.47 7.33
N SER A 228 18.38 -18.94 8.06
CA SER A 228 18.49 -19.12 9.50
C SER A 228 17.51 -18.21 10.26
N VAL A 229 17.21 -18.58 11.52
CA VAL A 229 16.48 -17.70 12.42
C VAL A 229 17.36 -16.49 12.73
N GLY A 230 16.86 -15.30 12.40
CA GLY A 230 17.52 -14.03 12.65
C GLY A 230 17.01 -13.33 13.91
N SER A 231 17.24 -12.02 13.97
CA SER A 231 16.82 -11.15 15.05
C SER A 231 16.38 -9.78 14.51
N VAL A 232 15.60 -9.06 15.30
CA VAL A 232 15.14 -7.70 14.99
C VAL A 232 15.34 -6.79 16.18
N SER A 233 15.70 -5.53 15.93
CA SER A 233 15.83 -4.48 16.95
C SER A 233 15.16 -3.19 16.49
N GLU A 234 14.54 -2.44 17.41
CA GLU A 234 14.06 -1.09 17.10
C GLU A 234 15.21 -0.10 17.25
N SER A 235 15.58 0.57 16.15
CA SER A 235 16.66 1.56 16.13
C SER A 235 16.20 2.87 16.76
N TRP A 236 14.99 3.30 16.40
CA TRP A 236 14.28 4.46 16.94
C TRP A 236 12.82 4.43 16.49
N ALA A 237 12.00 5.26 17.14
CA ALA A 237 10.66 5.60 16.67
C ALA A 237 10.47 7.12 16.64
N PHE A 238 9.54 7.61 15.82
CA PHE A 238 9.21 9.03 15.69
C PHE A 238 7.70 9.23 15.87
N ILE A 239 7.30 10.18 16.72
CA ILE A 239 5.91 10.64 16.86
C ILE A 239 5.85 12.16 16.62
N PRO A 240 5.06 12.62 15.64
CA PRO A 240 4.86 14.05 15.47
C PRO A 240 4.12 14.69 16.65
N ASN A 241 4.47 15.94 16.96
CA ASN A 241 3.86 16.68 18.06
C ASN A 241 2.35 16.90 17.90
N GLU A 242 1.87 16.97 16.66
CA GLU A 242 0.43 17.06 16.33
C GLU A 242 -0.38 15.86 16.86
N LEU A 243 0.26 14.70 17.05
CA LEU A 243 -0.40 13.47 17.47
C LEU A 243 -0.35 13.22 18.98
N TRP A 244 0.31 14.06 19.77
CA TRP A 244 0.42 13.86 21.21
C TRP A 244 -0.94 13.82 21.91
N GLY A 245 -1.92 14.59 21.43
CA GLY A 245 -3.29 14.59 21.95
C GLY A 245 -4.06 13.28 21.76
N ASN A 246 -3.54 12.34 20.97
CA ASN A 246 -4.13 11.01 20.80
C ASN A 246 -3.75 10.06 21.93
N ILE A 247 -2.60 10.27 22.59
CA ILE A 247 -2.06 9.34 23.60
C ILE A 247 -3.05 9.09 24.75
N PRO A 248 -3.65 10.11 25.40
CA PRO A 248 -4.62 9.87 26.48
C PRO A 248 -5.88 9.14 25.99
N LYS A 249 -6.30 9.37 24.74
CA LYS A 249 -7.50 8.74 24.15
C LYS A 249 -7.26 7.26 23.87
N LEU A 250 -6.08 6.94 23.35
CA LEU A 250 -5.65 5.57 23.07
C LEU A 250 -5.46 4.80 24.39
N ARG A 251 -4.85 5.41 25.40
CA ARG A 251 -4.72 4.82 26.75
C ARG A 251 -6.07 4.49 27.37
N ASN A 252 -6.99 5.47 27.40
CA ASN A 252 -8.34 5.30 27.95
C ASN A 252 -9.17 4.24 27.19
N ASN A 253 -8.87 4.01 25.90
CA ASN A 253 -9.46 2.99 25.04
C ASN A 253 -10.98 2.72 25.24
N PRO A 254 -11.86 3.72 25.14
CA PRO A 254 -13.29 3.49 25.35
C PRO A 254 -13.83 2.49 24.32
N ALA A 255 -14.65 1.55 24.77
CA ALA A 255 -15.25 0.49 23.95
C ALA A 255 -16.34 1.04 23.00
N THR A 256 -15.91 1.75 21.98
CA THR A 256 -16.80 2.39 20.97
C THR A 256 -17.24 1.45 19.85
N GLY A 257 -16.60 0.28 19.72
CA GLY A 257 -16.84 -0.70 18.65
C GLY A 257 -16.26 -0.29 17.28
N VAL A 258 -15.55 0.83 17.20
CA VAL A 258 -14.95 1.35 15.96
C VAL A 258 -13.54 1.90 16.18
N HIS A 259 -12.70 1.84 15.15
CA HIS A 259 -11.41 2.51 15.14
C HIS A 259 -11.60 4.02 14.95
N SER A 260 -11.57 4.78 16.05
CA SER A 260 -11.94 6.21 16.07
C SER A 260 -10.76 7.18 16.17
N VAL A 261 -9.54 6.69 16.42
CA VAL A 261 -8.33 7.53 16.53
C VAL A 261 -7.30 7.02 15.54
N TYR A 262 -6.83 7.89 14.64
CA TYR A 262 -5.82 7.56 13.65
C TYR A 262 -4.55 8.37 13.91
N GLY A 263 -3.40 7.77 13.59
CA GLY A 263 -2.09 8.35 13.84
C GLY A 263 -1.28 8.50 12.56
N MET A 264 -0.09 7.91 12.52
CA MET A 264 0.72 7.83 11.32
C MET A 264 0.27 6.60 10.53
N ASP A 265 -0.58 6.79 9.53
CA ASP A 265 -1.28 5.67 8.87
C ASP A 265 -0.89 5.52 7.40
N LEU A 266 -0.28 6.55 6.77
CA LEU A 266 0.18 6.43 5.39
C LEU A 266 1.47 5.60 5.32
N SER A 267 1.60 4.79 4.27
CA SER A 267 2.83 4.07 3.97
C SER A 267 4.02 5.03 3.85
N PRO A 268 5.15 4.77 4.54
CA PRO A 268 6.38 5.53 4.38
C PRO A 268 6.92 5.43 2.95
N VAL A 269 7.43 6.54 2.41
CA VAL A 269 8.09 6.60 1.10
C VAL A 269 9.50 7.14 1.30
N ALA A 270 10.50 6.64 0.56
CA ALA A 270 11.85 7.19 0.63
C ALA A 270 12.43 7.54 -0.74
N TYR A 271 13.19 8.63 -0.76
CA TYR A 271 14.22 8.87 -1.76
C TYR A 271 15.50 8.20 -1.29
N THR A 272 16.17 7.45 -2.17
CA THR A 272 17.52 6.94 -1.92
C THR A 272 18.45 7.27 -3.06
N LYS A 273 19.68 7.65 -2.73
CA LYS A 273 20.77 7.84 -3.67
C LYS A 273 21.93 6.96 -3.27
N THR A 274 22.43 6.17 -4.20
CA THR A 274 23.59 5.31 -3.97
C THR A 274 24.89 5.98 -4.39
N ASP A 275 25.99 5.58 -3.76
CA ASP A 275 27.34 5.91 -4.23
C ASP A 275 27.80 4.95 -5.35
N SER A 276 29.05 5.10 -5.80
CA SER A 276 29.64 4.25 -6.86
C SER A 276 29.77 2.78 -6.49
N THR A 277 29.63 2.43 -5.20
CA THR A 277 29.67 1.05 -4.70
C THR A 277 28.28 0.43 -4.57
N GLY A 278 27.21 1.20 -4.82
CA GLY A 278 25.83 0.77 -4.64
C GLY A 278 25.29 0.96 -3.21
N LYS A 279 26.12 1.46 -2.29
CA LYS A 279 25.69 1.75 -0.91
C LYS A 279 24.84 3.01 -0.89
N VAL A 280 23.79 3.02 -0.06
CA VAL A 280 22.95 4.20 0.17
C VAL A 280 23.79 5.30 0.82
N LYS A 281 23.89 6.44 0.14
CA LYS A 281 24.59 7.65 0.59
C LYS A 281 23.63 8.67 1.17
N ASP A 282 22.57 8.98 0.43
CA ASP A 282 21.52 9.90 0.85
C ASP A 282 20.20 9.12 0.94
N ALA A 283 19.46 9.30 2.02
CA ALA A 283 18.14 8.72 2.20
C ALA A 283 17.20 9.68 2.94
N TRP A 284 16.10 10.06 2.29
CA TRP A 284 15.09 10.97 2.84
C TRP A 284 13.77 10.23 2.92
N LEU A 285 13.15 10.24 4.09
CA LEU A 285 11.90 9.56 4.42
C LEU A 285 10.76 10.56 4.43
N TYR A 286 9.67 10.24 3.75
CA TYR A 286 8.45 11.05 3.66
C TYR A 286 7.28 10.30 4.26
N LEU A 287 6.51 11.00 5.08
CA LEU A 287 5.47 10.42 5.92
C LEU A 287 4.19 11.25 5.79
N GLY A 288 3.04 10.58 5.74
CA GLY A 288 1.71 11.20 5.81
C GLY A 288 0.84 10.52 6.86
N MET A 289 -0.33 11.08 7.12
CA MET A 289 -1.15 10.75 8.29
C MET A 289 -2.50 10.14 7.92
N ARG A 290 -2.93 10.20 6.65
CA ARG A 290 -4.30 9.83 6.23
C ARG A 290 -5.34 10.50 7.14
N SER A 291 -6.25 9.73 7.73
CA SER A 291 -7.27 10.21 8.68
C SER A 291 -6.68 10.78 9.98
N GLY A 292 -5.40 10.51 10.28
CA GLY A 292 -4.74 10.99 11.49
C GLY A 292 -4.35 12.47 11.46
N GLY A 293 -4.30 13.11 10.29
CA GLY A 293 -3.94 14.53 10.19
C GLY A 293 -3.74 15.06 8.78
N THR A 294 -3.30 16.32 8.71
CA THR A 294 -3.24 17.13 7.47
C THR A 294 -1.81 17.51 7.07
N SER A 295 -0.83 16.83 7.64
CA SER A 295 0.59 17.16 7.47
C SER A 295 1.35 16.05 6.73
N TYR A 296 2.31 16.48 5.90
CA TYR A 296 3.40 15.64 5.42
C TYR A 296 4.68 16.01 6.17
N TYR A 297 5.49 15.00 6.48
CA TYR A 297 6.75 15.15 7.19
C TYR A 297 7.89 14.57 6.38
N ALA A 298 9.07 15.15 6.52
CA ALA A 298 10.31 14.60 5.97
C ALA A 298 11.41 14.48 7.02
N LEU A 299 12.04 13.31 7.06
CA LEU A 299 13.21 13.02 7.89
C LEU A 299 14.41 12.65 7.01
N ASP A 300 15.61 13.04 7.40
CA ASP A 300 16.85 12.56 6.81
C ASP A 300 17.29 11.32 7.58
N ILE A 301 17.29 10.18 6.88
CA ILE A 301 17.67 8.87 7.41
C ILE A 301 18.96 8.36 6.77
N SER A 302 19.74 9.22 6.11
CA SER A 302 21.05 8.87 5.53
C SER A 302 22.00 8.25 6.57
N LYS A 303 21.81 8.62 7.84
CA LYS A 303 22.36 7.93 9.01
C LYS A 303 21.23 7.14 9.69
N PRO A 304 21.07 5.84 9.40
CA PRO A 304 19.86 5.09 9.80
C PRO A 304 19.67 4.97 11.31
N ASP A 305 20.72 5.13 12.12
CA ASP A 305 20.66 5.08 13.60
C ASP A 305 20.53 6.47 14.25
N SER A 306 20.52 7.56 13.47
CA SER A 306 20.50 8.95 13.98
C SER A 306 19.80 9.87 12.98
N PRO A 307 18.46 9.79 12.89
CA PRO A 307 17.69 10.57 11.93
C PRO A 307 17.71 12.06 12.29
N THR A 308 17.46 12.92 11.31
CA THR A 308 17.26 14.37 11.54
C THR A 308 15.98 14.87 10.87
N PHE A 309 15.39 15.93 11.40
CA PHE A 309 14.20 16.53 10.82
C PHE A 309 14.60 17.33 9.57
N LYS A 310 13.81 17.25 8.50
CA LYS A 310 14.03 18.09 7.30
C LYS A 310 12.99 19.20 7.24
N TRP A 311 11.73 18.83 7.09
CA TRP A 311 10.64 19.78 6.88
C TRP A 311 9.28 19.15 7.20
N MET A 312 8.27 20.01 7.33
CA MET A 312 6.86 19.66 7.43
C MET A 312 6.08 20.58 6.47
N ILE A 313 5.06 20.03 5.81
CA ILE A 313 4.09 20.75 5.00
C ILE A 313 2.70 20.47 5.56
N ASN A 314 1.90 21.51 5.78
CA ASN A 314 0.50 21.43 6.15
C ASN A 314 -0.30 22.58 5.50
N SER A 315 -1.59 22.73 5.83
CA SER A 315 -2.46 23.78 5.27
C SER A 315 -2.02 25.21 5.60
N ASP A 316 -1.22 25.40 6.65
CA ASP A 316 -0.70 26.71 7.05
C ASP A 316 0.58 27.09 6.28
N SER A 317 1.19 26.13 5.57
CA SER A 317 2.32 26.40 4.67
C SER A 317 1.86 27.19 3.45
N THR A 318 2.62 28.20 3.05
CA THR A 318 2.29 29.06 1.90
C THR A 318 2.08 28.24 0.62
N GLY A 319 0.90 28.39 0.00
CA GLY A 319 0.52 27.70 -1.23
C GLY A 319 -0.12 26.32 -1.04
N PHE A 320 -0.32 25.87 0.20
CA PHE A 320 -0.92 24.58 0.55
C PHE A 320 -2.30 24.69 1.19
N GLU A 321 -3.01 25.81 0.98
CA GLU A 321 -4.31 26.09 1.62
C GLU A 321 -5.41 25.09 1.23
N ASP A 322 -5.24 24.36 0.12
CA ASP A 322 -6.16 23.29 -0.31
C ASP A 322 -5.75 21.90 0.19
N LEU A 323 -4.66 21.77 0.94
CA LEU A 323 -4.19 20.50 1.49
C LEU A 323 -5.14 20.04 2.61
N GLY A 324 -5.84 18.95 2.36
CA GLY A 324 -6.68 18.30 3.35
C GLY A 324 -5.91 17.24 4.14
N GLN A 325 -6.61 16.20 4.58
CA GLN A 325 -5.98 15.04 5.21
C GLN A 325 -5.03 14.33 4.24
N THR A 326 -3.84 13.95 4.69
CA THR A 326 -2.75 13.48 3.82
C THR A 326 -2.88 12.00 3.43
N TRP A 327 -3.86 11.71 2.57
CA TRP A 327 -4.20 10.35 2.11
C TRP A 327 -3.35 9.86 0.93
N SER A 328 -2.81 10.79 0.14
CA SER A 328 -2.10 10.47 -1.10
C SER A 328 -0.65 10.08 -0.81
N GLU A 329 -0.28 8.83 -1.09
CA GLU A 329 1.11 8.39 -1.01
C GLU A 329 1.98 9.20 -2.00
N PRO A 330 3.01 9.94 -1.53
CA PRO A 330 3.84 10.74 -2.43
C PRO A 330 4.65 9.88 -3.41
N VAL A 331 4.87 10.40 -4.61
CA VAL A 331 5.77 9.81 -5.60
C VAL A 331 7.05 10.64 -5.66
N VAL A 332 8.20 9.97 -5.47
CA VAL A 332 9.53 10.58 -5.65
C VAL A 332 9.93 10.46 -7.12
N THR A 333 10.28 11.58 -7.77
CA THR A 333 10.73 11.58 -9.17
C THR A 333 11.66 12.77 -9.48
N PHE A 334 12.10 12.89 -10.73
CA PHE A 334 12.87 14.02 -11.24
C PHE A 334 12.06 14.74 -12.33
N LEU A 335 12.29 16.05 -12.46
CA LEU A 335 11.66 16.90 -13.47
C LEU A 335 12.71 17.65 -14.27
N LYS A 336 12.42 17.86 -15.56
CA LYS A 336 13.29 18.59 -16.46
C LYS A 336 13.56 20.01 -15.93
N GLY A 337 14.84 20.38 -15.85
CA GLY A 337 15.27 21.69 -15.35
C GLY A 337 15.31 21.82 -13.83
N ILE A 338 15.00 20.76 -13.07
CA ILE A 338 15.08 20.72 -11.61
C ILE A 338 16.14 19.68 -11.21
N SER A 339 17.16 20.11 -10.47
CA SER A 339 18.30 19.25 -10.12
C SER A 339 18.02 18.33 -8.91
N ASP A 340 17.24 18.81 -7.95
CA ASP A 340 16.84 18.04 -6.78
C ASP A 340 15.65 17.13 -7.12
N PRO A 341 15.50 15.97 -6.46
CA PRO A 341 14.29 15.16 -6.61
C PRO A 341 13.07 15.94 -6.11
N VAL A 342 11.91 15.62 -6.67
CA VAL A 342 10.62 16.21 -6.32
C VAL A 342 9.69 15.16 -5.72
N LEU A 343 8.70 15.64 -4.96
CA LEU A 343 7.54 14.82 -4.58
C LEU A 343 6.31 15.30 -5.33
N ILE A 344 5.51 14.34 -5.78
CA ILE A 344 4.20 14.59 -6.37
C ILE A 344 3.15 13.86 -5.54
N PHE A 345 2.12 14.58 -5.07
CA PHE A 345 1.04 14.02 -4.27
C PHE A 345 -0.28 14.76 -4.50
N GLY A 346 -1.39 14.05 -4.32
CA GLY A 346 -2.73 14.64 -4.29
C GLY A 346 -2.97 15.46 -3.04
N GLY A 347 -3.90 16.42 -3.13
CA GLY A 347 -4.29 17.31 -2.04
C GLY A 347 -5.00 16.60 -0.88
N GLY A 348 -5.30 15.31 -1.03
CA GLY A 348 -5.80 14.48 0.05
C GLY A 348 -7.31 14.54 0.21
N MET A 349 -7.81 14.09 1.36
CA MET A 349 -9.24 14.08 1.65
C MET A 349 -9.67 15.44 2.22
N ALA A 350 -10.75 16.01 1.70
CA ALA A 350 -11.32 17.25 2.20
C ALA A 350 -11.53 17.22 3.72
N SER A 351 -11.13 18.31 4.39
CA SER A 351 -11.28 18.48 5.83
C SER A 351 -11.61 19.94 6.17
N ALA A 352 -11.64 20.27 7.45
CA ALA A 352 -11.80 21.67 7.88
C ALA A 352 -10.62 22.57 7.45
N GLN A 353 -9.48 21.98 7.13
CA GLN A 353 -8.23 22.67 6.79
C GLN A 353 -8.04 22.92 5.30
N GLY A 354 -8.59 22.06 4.43
CA GLY A 354 -8.38 22.16 2.99
C GLY A 354 -9.34 21.31 2.18
N SER A 355 -9.53 21.69 0.91
CA SER A 355 -10.51 21.07 0.01
C SER A 355 -10.08 19.71 -0.54
N GLY A 356 -8.78 19.41 -0.58
CA GLY A 356 -8.21 18.22 -1.20
C GLY A 356 -8.16 18.24 -2.73
N GLN A 357 -8.62 19.33 -3.37
CA GLN A 357 -8.88 19.43 -4.81
C GLN A 357 -7.66 19.92 -5.60
N ALA A 358 -6.51 19.29 -5.37
CA ALA A 358 -5.26 19.67 -6.01
C ALA A 358 -4.32 18.48 -6.22
N VAL A 359 -3.34 18.67 -7.10
CA VAL A 359 -2.10 17.87 -7.13
C VAL A 359 -0.93 18.82 -6.93
N TYR A 360 -0.08 18.50 -5.97
CA TYR A 360 1.09 19.30 -5.59
C TYR A 360 2.36 18.68 -6.14
N ILE A 361 3.29 19.53 -6.55
CA ILE A 361 4.68 19.18 -6.80
C ILE A 361 5.54 20.04 -5.88
N VAL A 362 6.41 19.41 -5.10
CA VAL A 362 7.31 20.10 -4.15
C VAL A 362 8.74 19.60 -4.31
N ASN A 363 9.71 20.42 -3.97
CA ASN A 363 11.10 19.97 -3.87
C ASN A 363 11.21 19.01 -2.68
N ALA A 364 11.71 17.80 -2.92
CA ALA A 364 11.74 16.76 -1.90
C ALA A 364 12.77 17.05 -0.79
N LYS A 365 13.78 17.87 -1.07
CA LYS A 365 14.86 18.22 -0.14
C LYS A 365 14.41 19.17 0.96
N ASP A 366 13.61 20.17 0.62
CA ASP A 366 13.25 21.29 1.50
C ASP A 366 11.75 21.55 1.64
N GLY A 367 10.90 20.83 0.89
CA GLY A 367 9.45 20.96 0.95
C GLY A 367 8.91 22.19 0.23
N THR A 368 9.73 22.94 -0.51
CA THR A 368 9.28 24.14 -1.21
C THR A 368 8.31 23.81 -2.36
N LEU A 369 7.22 24.58 -2.46
CA LEU A 369 6.23 24.40 -3.53
C LEU A 369 6.84 24.71 -4.90
N ILE A 370 6.78 23.76 -5.82
CA ILE A 370 7.20 23.93 -7.22
C ILE A 370 6.02 24.35 -8.08
N THR A 371 4.90 23.62 -7.97
CA THR A 371 3.63 23.95 -8.64
C THR A 371 2.46 23.26 -7.95
N LYS A 372 1.25 23.74 -8.26
CA LYS A 372 -0.02 23.17 -7.85
C LYS A 372 -0.94 23.11 -9.07
N PHE A 373 -1.50 21.94 -9.35
CA PHE A 373 -2.51 21.74 -10.37
C PHE A 373 -3.89 21.64 -9.74
N THR A 374 -4.84 22.38 -10.29
CA THR A 374 -6.28 22.29 -9.98
C THR A 374 -7.08 22.70 -11.21
N ASP A 375 -8.31 22.21 -11.33
CA ASP A 375 -9.21 22.54 -12.44
C ASP A 375 -10.68 22.39 -11.99
N THR A 376 -11.59 22.95 -12.77
CA THR A 376 -13.03 22.97 -12.44
C THR A 376 -13.60 21.56 -12.38
N GLY A 377 -14.23 21.24 -11.24
CA GLY A 377 -14.85 19.94 -11.01
C GLY A 377 -13.89 18.84 -10.55
N MET A 378 -12.68 19.20 -10.11
CA MET A 378 -11.77 18.32 -9.37
C MET A 378 -12.32 18.06 -7.96
N GLY A 379 -12.42 16.79 -7.58
CA GLY A 379 -12.74 16.36 -6.22
C GLY A 379 -11.48 16.15 -5.36
N SER A 380 -11.65 15.62 -4.15
CA SER A 380 -10.54 15.22 -3.28
C SER A 380 -9.64 14.20 -4.00
N VAL A 381 -8.35 14.53 -4.17
CA VAL A 381 -7.35 13.66 -4.78
C VAL A 381 -6.65 12.87 -3.67
N VAL A 382 -7.26 11.74 -3.29
CA VAL A 382 -6.83 10.94 -2.12
C VAL A 382 -5.80 9.86 -2.48
N ALA A 383 -5.74 9.45 -3.74
CA ALA A 383 -4.92 8.32 -4.16
C ALA A 383 -3.51 8.74 -4.57
N LYS A 384 -2.58 7.77 -4.61
CA LYS A 384 -1.26 7.94 -5.23
C LYS A 384 -1.41 8.31 -6.70
N VAL A 385 -0.62 9.28 -7.18
CA VAL A 385 -0.59 9.65 -8.60
C VAL A 385 0.21 8.63 -9.42
N ALA A 386 -0.11 8.47 -10.70
CA ALA A 386 0.73 7.76 -11.66
C ALA A 386 1.64 8.76 -12.38
N ILE A 387 2.90 8.40 -12.60
CA ILE A 387 3.87 9.19 -13.37
C ILE A 387 4.35 8.41 -14.58
N LEU A 388 4.71 9.12 -15.64
CA LEU A 388 5.26 8.53 -16.85
C LEU A 388 6.41 9.40 -17.37
N ASP A 389 7.55 8.75 -17.53
CA ASP A 389 8.67 9.20 -18.37
C ASP A 389 8.46 8.56 -19.75
N SER A 390 8.15 9.38 -20.74
CA SER A 390 7.70 8.93 -22.07
C SER A 390 8.81 8.92 -23.11
N ASP A 391 9.92 9.60 -22.86
CA ASP A 391 11.10 9.61 -23.74
C ASP A 391 12.35 8.94 -23.13
N ASN A 392 12.20 8.40 -21.91
CA ASN A 392 13.22 7.67 -21.17
C ASN A 392 14.47 8.53 -20.88
N ASP A 393 14.27 9.84 -20.64
CA ASP A 393 15.32 10.79 -20.24
C ASP A 393 15.57 10.83 -18.71
N GLY A 394 14.77 10.07 -17.94
CA GLY A 394 14.84 9.99 -16.49
C GLY A 394 13.97 11.03 -15.76
N ASN A 395 13.25 11.88 -16.49
CA ASN A 395 12.33 12.87 -15.92
C ASN A 395 10.87 12.48 -16.18
N THR A 396 10.00 12.80 -15.23
CA THR A 396 8.56 12.65 -15.45
C THR A 396 8.07 13.72 -16.42
N ASP A 397 7.37 13.27 -17.46
CA ASP A 397 6.73 14.14 -18.43
C ASP A 397 5.24 14.30 -18.16
N ARG A 398 4.60 13.24 -17.66
CA ARG A 398 3.14 13.17 -17.55
C ARG A 398 2.71 12.56 -16.24
N ILE A 399 1.61 13.09 -15.70
CA ILE A 399 1.03 12.65 -14.43
C ILE A 399 -0.45 12.32 -14.68
N TYR A 400 -0.91 11.21 -14.11
CA TYR A 400 -2.32 10.89 -14.01
C TYR A 400 -2.73 10.84 -12.54
N SER A 401 -3.83 11.48 -12.18
CA SER A 401 -4.42 11.38 -10.84
C SER A 401 -5.90 11.03 -10.93
N SER A 402 -6.47 10.55 -9.83
CA SER A 402 -7.89 10.26 -9.71
C SER A 402 -8.48 10.96 -8.49
N ASP A 403 -9.75 11.30 -8.57
CA ASP A 403 -10.48 11.90 -7.44
C ASP A 403 -11.68 11.06 -7.00
N ILE A 404 -12.14 11.32 -5.78
CA ILE A 404 -13.31 10.64 -5.21
C ILE A 404 -14.62 10.98 -5.93
N SER A 405 -14.61 11.95 -6.86
CA SER A 405 -15.76 12.30 -7.69
C SER A 405 -15.83 11.47 -8.98
N GLY A 406 -14.96 10.49 -9.14
CA GLY A 406 -14.97 9.56 -10.28
C GLY A 406 -14.33 10.15 -11.55
N ASN A 407 -13.46 11.15 -11.39
CA ASN A 407 -12.67 11.69 -12.50
C ASN A 407 -11.23 11.15 -12.49
N VAL A 408 -10.65 11.10 -13.69
CA VAL A 408 -9.20 10.95 -13.91
C VAL A 408 -8.69 12.24 -14.53
N TRP A 409 -7.63 12.79 -13.99
CA TRP A 409 -6.97 14.01 -14.46
C TRP A 409 -5.64 13.67 -15.10
N ARG A 410 -5.31 14.36 -16.18
CA ARG A 410 -3.99 14.30 -16.81
C ARG A 410 -3.31 15.64 -16.63
N MET A 411 -2.06 15.61 -16.18
CA MET A 411 -1.14 16.74 -16.26
C MET A 411 0.01 16.44 -17.22
N ASP A 412 0.40 17.46 -17.98
CA ASP A 412 1.43 17.38 -19.01
C ASP A 412 2.51 18.43 -18.72
N LEU A 413 3.75 17.98 -18.50
CA LEU A 413 4.88 18.79 -18.03
C LEU A 413 5.78 19.19 -19.21
N PHE A 414 5.23 19.96 -20.15
CA PHE A 414 5.91 20.30 -21.39
C PHE A 414 7.12 21.22 -21.20
N GLY A 415 8.31 20.64 -21.26
CA GLY A 415 9.58 21.37 -21.12
C GLY A 415 9.80 21.91 -19.71
N THR A 416 10.69 22.89 -19.58
CA THR A 416 11.07 23.49 -18.28
C THR A 416 10.20 24.69 -17.89
N ASP A 417 9.38 25.17 -18.81
CA ASP A 417 8.54 26.36 -18.64
C ASP A 417 7.19 25.96 -18.05
N LYS A 418 7.01 26.25 -16.77
CA LYS A 418 5.82 25.82 -16.00
C LYS A 418 4.52 26.43 -16.53
N ASP A 419 4.57 27.56 -17.22
CA ASP A 419 3.39 28.20 -17.82
C ASP A 419 2.84 27.38 -19.01
N LYS A 420 3.64 26.44 -19.53
CA LYS A 420 3.23 25.50 -20.57
C LYS A 420 2.76 24.15 -20.02
N TRP A 421 2.84 23.97 -18.70
CA TRP A 421 2.31 22.77 -18.07
C TRP A 421 0.79 22.86 -18.03
N THR A 422 0.12 21.78 -18.39
CA THR A 422 -1.34 21.77 -18.52
C THR A 422 -1.96 20.72 -17.63
N VAL A 423 -3.21 20.96 -17.22
CA VAL A 423 -4.08 19.99 -16.53
C VAL A 423 -5.45 19.96 -17.20
N PHE A 424 -6.02 18.77 -17.36
CA PHE A 424 -7.37 18.60 -17.85
C PHE A 424 -8.00 17.29 -17.37
N LYS A 425 -9.33 17.25 -17.41
CA LYS A 425 -10.12 16.05 -17.09
C LYS A 425 -10.00 15.04 -18.23
N PHE A 426 -9.20 13.99 -18.01
CA PHE A 426 -8.97 12.92 -18.95
C PHE A 426 -10.17 11.96 -19.07
N ALA A 427 -10.75 11.57 -17.93
CA ALA A 427 -11.93 10.69 -17.91
C ALA A 427 -12.90 11.06 -16.77
N SER A 428 -14.17 10.68 -16.92
CA SER A 428 -15.23 10.84 -15.93
C SER A 428 -16.21 9.67 -16.01
N ILE A 429 -16.29 8.86 -14.94
CA ILE A 429 -17.10 7.62 -14.93
C ILE A 429 -18.20 7.57 -13.88
N ALA A 430 -18.34 8.62 -13.07
CA ALA A 430 -19.37 8.68 -12.05
C ALA A 430 -20.76 8.48 -12.66
N GLY A 431 -21.50 7.50 -12.13
CA GLY A 431 -22.91 7.30 -12.44
C GLY A 431 -23.81 8.25 -11.62
N PRO A 432 -25.09 8.39 -12.00
CA PRO A 432 -26.06 9.07 -11.15
C PRO A 432 -26.24 8.28 -9.84
N ALA A 433 -26.53 9.00 -8.74
CA ALA A 433 -26.88 8.35 -7.48
C ALA A 433 -28.04 7.36 -7.68
N PRO A 434 -28.01 6.16 -7.04
CA PRO A 434 -27.05 5.72 -6.03
C PRO A 434 -25.80 5.00 -6.57
N ASP A 435 -25.58 4.98 -7.89
CA ASP A 435 -24.44 4.33 -8.58
C ASP A 435 -23.27 5.31 -8.84
N ASN A 436 -23.04 6.21 -7.90
CA ASN A 436 -21.98 7.23 -7.97
C ASN A 436 -20.61 6.60 -7.70
N ARG A 437 -20.04 5.97 -8.72
CA ARG A 437 -18.69 5.38 -8.69
C ARG A 437 -17.62 6.40 -8.33
N MET A 438 -16.72 6.00 -7.45
CA MET A 438 -15.64 6.84 -6.90
C MET A 438 -14.28 6.15 -7.10
N PHE A 439 -13.20 6.93 -7.08
CA PHE A 439 -11.84 6.38 -7.07
C PHE A 439 -11.15 6.68 -5.73
N PHE A 440 -10.88 5.62 -4.97
CA PHE A 440 -9.98 5.65 -3.80
C PHE A 440 -8.62 5.01 -4.09
N ALA A 441 -8.51 4.24 -5.19
CA ALA A 441 -7.28 3.69 -5.70
C ALA A 441 -6.67 4.58 -6.79
N GLY A 442 -5.34 4.61 -6.86
CA GLY A 442 -4.61 5.42 -7.82
C GLY A 442 -4.62 4.77 -9.21
N PRO A 443 -4.58 5.57 -10.30
CA PRO A 443 -4.36 5.02 -11.63
C PRO A 443 -2.96 4.39 -11.71
N VAL A 444 -2.80 3.45 -12.64
CA VAL A 444 -1.48 2.97 -13.08
C VAL A 444 -1.37 3.20 -14.57
N VAL A 445 -0.17 3.58 -15.03
CA VAL A 445 0.08 3.91 -16.43
C VAL A 445 1.23 3.10 -16.99
N ALA A 446 1.06 2.60 -18.21
CA ALA A 446 2.14 2.02 -19.01
C ALA A 446 1.98 2.46 -20.47
N GLN A 447 3.04 3.01 -21.06
CA GLN A 447 3.05 3.29 -22.49
C GLN A 447 3.26 2.00 -23.27
N THR A 448 2.43 1.79 -24.30
CA THR A 448 2.46 0.58 -25.12
C THR A 448 1.87 0.83 -26.50
N GLU A 449 1.84 -0.18 -27.35
CA GLU A 449 1.17 -0.15 -28.65
C GLU A 449 0.31 -1.40 -28.85
N PHE A 450 -0.76 -1.27 -29.63
CA PHE A 450 -1.55 -2.43 -30.05
C PHE A 450 -1.90 -2.38 -31.52
N ASN A 451 -2.17 -3.56 -32.10
CA ASN A 451 -2.67 -3.68 -33.46
C ASN A 451 -4.18 -3.42 -33.47
N ASN A 452 -4.57 -2.28 -34.04
CA ASN A 452 -5.96 -1.90 -34.23
C ASN A 452 -6.49 -2.35 -35.58
N VAL A 453 -7.76 -2.76 -35.63
CA VAL A 453 -8.47 -3.09 -36.87
C VAL A 453 -9.53 -2.03 -37.12
N HIS A 454 -9.50 -1.40 -38.28
CA HIS A 454 -10.49 -0.40 -38.68
C HIS A 454 -11.15 -0.79 -40.01
N SER A 455 -12.45 -0.51 -40.11
CA SER A 455 -13.26 -0.74 -41.31
C SER A 455 -14.00 0.54 -41.67
N ASP A 456 -13.88 0.97 -42.92
CA ASP A 456 -14.67 2.04 -43.53
C ASP A 456 -15.92 1.52 -44.26
N GLY A 457 -16.20 0.21 -44.15
CA GLY A 457 -17.31 -0.46 -44.82
C GLY A 457 -16.95 -1.09 -46.17
N ALA A 458 -15.82 -0.73 -46.78
CA ALA A 458 -15.34 -1.31 -48.04
C ALA A 458 -13.99 -2.01 -47.90
N THR A 459 -13.12 -1.53 -47.01
CA THR A 459 -11.76 -2.01 -46.81
C THR A 459 -11.38 -2.09 -45.34
N LEU A 460 -10.52 -3.05 -45.01
CA LEU A 460 -9.94 -3.19 -43.69
C LEU A 460 -8.53 -2.61 -43.68
N SER A 461 -8.24 -1.85 -42.63
CA SER A 461 -6.91 -1.38 -42.34
C SER A 461 -6.45 -1.91 -40.98
N TYR A 462 -5.15 -2.21 -40.90
CA TYR A 462 -4.48 -2.69 -39.70
C TYR A 462 -3.42 -1.66 -39.34
N GLN A 463 -3.53 -1.06 -38.16
CA GLN A 463 -2.64 0.00 -37.73
C GLN A 463 -2.10 -0.28 -36.34
N LYS A 464 -0.79 -0.14 -36.16
CA LYS A 464 -0.19 -0.04 -34.82
C LYS A 464 -0.48 1.33 -34.24
N ILE A 465 -1.17 1.36 -33.10
CA ILE A 465 -1.51 2.60 -32.42
C ILE A 465 -0.78 2.62 -31.07
N PRO A 466 0.15 3.57 -30.85
CA PRO A 466 0.72 3.80 -29.54
C PRO A 466 -0.32 4.48 -28.64
N TYR A 467 -0.31 4.12 -27.36
CA TYR A 467 -1.16 4.75 -26.35
C TYR A 467 -0.57 4.54 -24.95
N ASP A 468 -0.97 5.39 -24.01
CA ASP A 468 -0.73 5.13 -22.59
C ASP A 468 -1.95 4.41 -22.01
N ALA A 469 -1.71 3.20 -21.54
CA ALA A 469 -2.73 2.39 -20.88
C ALA A 469 -2.90 2.91 -19.45
N VAL A 470 -3.99 3.64 -19.20
CA VAL A 470 -4.34 4.15 -17.88
C VAL A 470 -5.36 3.21 -17.25
N THR A 471 -4.93 2.42 -16.27
CA THR A 471 -5.75 1.40 -15.61
C THR A 471 -6.20 1.87 -14.24
N ILE A 472 -7.48 1.69 -13.90
CA ILE A 472 -8.03 2.11 -12.61
C ILE A 472 -9.32 1.36 -12.28
N GLY A 473 -9.51 0.98 -11.01
CA GLY A 473 -10.74 0.38 -10.51
C GLY A 473 -11.53 1.36 -9.64
N SER A 474 -12.86 1.37 -9.79
CA SER A 474 -13.73 2.14 -8.90
C SER A 474 -14.04 1.38 -7.62
N GLY A 475 -14.25 2.12 -6.54
CA GLY A 475 -14.61 1.59 -5.24
C GLY A 475 -14.48 2.64 -4.14
N ASN A 476 -15.39 2.56 -3.16
CA ASN A 476 -15.36 3.41 -1.97
C ASN A 476 -14.69 2.68 -0.80
N ARG A 477 -13.45 3.07 -0.47
CA ARG A 477 -12.68 2.47 0.63
C ARG A 477 -13.24 2.80 2.01
N ASP A 478 -13.92 3.94 2.15
CA ASP A 478 -14.53 4.36 3.41
C ASP A 478 -15.87 3.66 3.68
N ASN A 479 -16.44 3.04 2.64
CA ASN A 479 -17.64 2.21 2.75
C ASN A 479 -17.44 0.83 2.07
N PRO A 480 -16.54 -0.01 2.61
CA PRO A 480 -16.19 -1.29 2.01
C PRO A 480 -17.37 -2.28 2.04
N LEU A 481 -18.33 -2.11 2.96
CA LEU A 481 -19.53 -2.94 3.08
C LEU A 481 -20.73 -2.46 2.24
N GLY A 482 -20.64 -1.29 1.61
CA GLY A 482 -21.73 -0.75 0.79
C GLY A 482 -22.08 -1.64 -0.40
N LEU A 483 -23.39 -1.81 -0.67
CA LEU A 483 -23.92 -2.74 -1.68
C LEU A 483 -24.57 -2.06 -2.90
N SER A 484 -24.72 -0.73 -2.88
CA SER A 484 -25.55 0.00 -3.86
C SER A 484 -24.83 0.36 -5.15
N ILE A 485 -23.50 0.54 -5.11
CA ILE A 485 -22.69 0.95 -6.25
C ILE A 485 -22.26 -0.28 -7.03
N LYS A 486 -22.39 -0.21 -8.36
CA LYS A 486 -21.93 -1.22 -9.31
C LYS A 486 -20.57 -0.80 -9.83
N ASP A 487 -19.56 -1.08 -9.03
CA ASP A 487 -18.18 -0.72 -9.35
C ASP A 487 -17.65 -1.50 -10.56
N LYS A 488 -16.63 -0.93 -11.20
CA LYS A 488 -16.02 -1.47 -12.40
C LYS A 488 -14.51 -1.29 -12.40
N PHE A 489 -13.84 -2.07 -13.23
CA PHE A 489 -12.46 -1.85 -13.61
C PHE A 489 -12.38 -1.24 -15.02
N TYR A 490 -11.46 -0.31 -15.22
CA TYR A 490 -11.31 0.45 -16.46
C TYR A 490 -9.87 0.40 -16.96
N VAL A 491 -9.71 0.27 -18.28
CA VAL A 491 -8.46 0.51 -18.99
C VAL A 491 -8.73 1.51 -20.09
N PHE A 492 -8.22 2.73 -19.92
CA PHE A 492 -8.34 3.80 -20.91
C PHE A 492 -7.10 3.81 -21.81
N GLN A 493 -7.31 4.16 -23.08
CA GLN A 493 -6.26 4.41 -24.06
C GLN A 493 -6.09 5.91 -24.27
N ASP A 494 -5.06 6.49 -23.66
CA ASP A 494 -4.64 7.84 -24.01
C ASP A 494 -3.80 7.80 -25.29
N ARG A 495 -4.37 8.26 -26.40
CA ARG A 495 -3.67 8.26 -27.70
C ARG A 495 -2.78 9.49 -27.92
N ASN A 496 -2.78 10.45 -27.00
CA ASN A 496 -1.88 11.61 -27.06
C ASN A 496 -0.61 11.30 -26.26
N VAL A 497 0.22 10.40 -26.80
CA VAL A 497 1.42 9.85 -26.14
C VAL A 497 2.60 10.82 -26.07
N VAL A 498 2.57 11.88 -26.86
CA VAL A 498 3.61 12.91 -26.87
C VAL A 498 3.21 14.02 -25.90
N THR A 499 4.12 14.31 -24.97
CA THR A 499 4.06 15.43 -24.02
C THR A 499 4.03 16.75 -24.78
N GLN A 500 3.02 17.58 -24.51
CA GLN A 500 2.78 18.84 -25.21
C GLN A 500 1.96 19.83 -24.37
N ASN A 501 2.09 21.11 -24.70
CA ASN A 501 1.17 22.13 -24.18
C ASN A 501 -0.19 22.03 -24.88
N PHE A 502 -1.22 21.60 -24.14
CA PHE A 502 -2.60 21.54 -24.63
C PHE A 502 -3.30 22.90 -24.56
N THR A 503 -3.20 23.68 -25.65
CA THR A 503 -4.02 24.90 -25.81
C THR A 503 -5.51 24.57 -25.97
N THR A 504 -5.81 23.43 -26.61
CA THR A 504 -7.15 22.85 -26.71
C THR A 504 -7.14 21.51 -25.99
N LYS A 505 -7.88 21.43 -24.86
CA LYS A 505 -7.95 20.22 -24.03
C LYS A 505 -8.66 19.09 -24.82
N PRO A 506 -8.14 17.85 -24.78
CA PRO A 506 -8.84 16.69 -25.33
C PRO A 506 -10.23 16.49 -24.72
N VAL A 507 -11.11 15.83 -25.47
CA VAL A 507 -12.44 15.47 -24.99
C VAL A 507 -12.31 14.45 -23.84
N THR A 508 -13.03 14.70 -22.75
CA THR A 508 -13.09 13.80 -21.60
C THR A 508 -13.72 12.46 -22.00
N LEU A 509 -13.06 11.35 -21.66
CA LEU A 509 -13.56 10.00 -21.88
C LEU A 509 -14.61 9.62 -20.84
N THR A 510 -15.56 8.79 -21.26
CA THR A 510 -16.64 8.25 -20.42
C THR A 510 -16.72 6.73 -20.56
N SER A 511 -17.59 6.09 -19.78
CA SER A 511 -17.83 4.65 -19.93
C SER A 511 -18.43 4.25 -21.29
N MET A 512 -18.93 5.19 -22.10
CA MET A 512 -19.43 4.91 -23.47
C MET A 512 -18.30 4.78 -24.49
N ASP A 513 -17.11 5.31 -24.18
CA ASP A 513 -15.93 5.25 -25.05
C ASP A 513 -15.14 3.93 -24.88
N LEU A 514 -15.63 3.01 -24.05
CA LEU A 514 -14.94 1.78 -23.66
C LEU A 514 -15.73 0.54 -24.07
N TYR A 515 -15.00 -0.46 -24.57
CA TYR A 515 -15.57 -1.78 -24.87
C TYR A 515 -15.88 -2.56 -23.59
N ASP A 516 -17.07 -3.16 -23.47
CA ASP A 516 -17.42 -3.97 -22.29
C ASP A 516 -16.94 -5.42 -22.44
N VAL A 517 -15.99 -5.83 -21.59
CA VAL A 517 -15.42 -7.18 -21.57
C VAL A 517 -15.97 -8.06 -20.44
N THR A 518 -17.05 -7.64 -19.77
CA THR A 518 -17.67 -8.36 -18.64
C THR A 518 -18.03 -9.79 -19.01
N ASN A 519 -18.61 -9.99 -20.19
CA ASN A 519 -18.97 -11.32 -20.68
C ASN A 519 -17.82 -11.97 -21.47
N SER A 520 -17.30 -11.25 -22.47
CA SER A 520 -16.23 -11.73 -23.35
C SER A 520 -15.42 -10.58 -23.92
N ALA A 521 -14.12 -10.80 -24.08
CA ALA A 521 -13.27 -9.95 -24.91
C ALA A 521 -13.63 -10.11 -26.41
N PRO A 522 -13.19 -9.17 -27.28
CA PRO A 522 -13.26 -9.37 -28.73
C PRO A 522 -12.61 -10.71 -29.13
N SER A 523 -13.38 -11.59 -29.77
CA SER A 523 -12.94 -12.95 -30.14
C SER A 523 -12.99 -13.23 -31.64
N ASP A 524 -13.58 -12.31 -32.41
CA ASP A 524 -13.70 -12.40 -33.85
C ASP A 524 -13.43 -11.06 -34.52
N LYS A 525 -13.48 -11.06 -35.85
CA LYS A 525 -13.18 -9.90 -36.68
C LYS A 525 -14.15 -8.73 -36.45
N ASP A 526 -15.43 -9.01 -36.23
CA ASP A 526 -16.44 -7.96 -36.03
C ASP A 526 -16.27 -7.32 -34.65
N GLY A 527 -15.97 -8.13 -33.64
CA GLY A 527 -15.57 -7.68 -32.30
C GLY A 527 -14.31 -6.82 -32.34
N ASP A 528 -13.30 -7.21 -33.13
CA ASP A 528 -12.07 -6.41 -33.30
C ASP A 528 -12.33 -5.06 -33.97
N ILE A 529 -13.21 -5.00 -34.98
CA ILE A 529 -13.63 -3.75 -35.63
C ILE A 529 -14.42 -2.87 -34.64
N ALA A 530 -15.29 -3.48 -33.82
CA ALA A 530 -16.05 -2.76 -32.80
C ALA A 530 -15.12 -2.19 -31.71
N PHE A 531 -14.17 -3.00 -31.23
CA PHE A 531 -13.14 -2.58 -30.28
C PHE A 531 -12.30 -1.44 -30.84
N GLY A 532 -11.94 -1.48 -32.13
CA GLY A 532 -11.09 -0.47 -32.73
C GLY A 532 -11.67 0.95 -32.82
N LYS A 533 -12.99 1.09 -32.61
CA LYS A 533 -13.69 2.38 -32.47
C LYS A 533 -13.61 2.93 -31.04
N MET A 534 -13.31 2.08 -30.06
CA MET A 534 -13.25 2.44 -28.64
C MET A 534 -11.87 2.98 -28.25
N LYS A 535 -11.79 3.54 -27.03
CA LYS A 535 -10.58 4.05 -26.39
C LYS A 535 -10.21 3.21 -25.17
N GLY A 536 -10.35 1.88 -25.29
CA GLY A 536 -10.02 0.92 -24.25
C GLY A 536 -11.20 0.03 -23.88
N TRP A 537 -11.19 -0.51 -22.66
CA TRP A 537 -12.20 -1.45 -22.19
C TRP A 537 -12.58 -1.26 -20.72
N GLN A 538 -13.74 -1.81 -20.34
CA GLN A 538 -14.24 -1.85 -18.98
C GLN A 538 -14.71 -3.26 -18.60
N TYR A 539 -14.58 -3.62 -17.34
CA TYR A 539 -15.08 -4.85 -16.75
C TYR A 539 -16.00 -4.50 -15.57
N SER A 540 -17.25 -4.97 -15.61
CA SER A 540 -18.20 -4.75 -14.51
C SER A 540 -18.07 -5.86 -13.49
N PHE A 541 -17.88 -5.52 -12.22
CA PHE A 541 -17.88 -6.52 -11.15
C PHE A 541 -19.26 -7.16 -11.04
N THR A 542 -19.30 -8.49 -10.92
CA THR A 542 -20.55 -9.25 -11.02
C THR A 542 -21.18 -9.53 -9.65
N ALA A 543 -20.40 -9.54 -8.56
CA ALA A 543 -20.95 -9.72 -7.23
C ALA A 543 -21.52 -8.40 -6.68
N ILE A 544 -22.54 -8.51 -5.83
CA ILE A 544 -23.24 -7.35 -5.27
C ILE A 544 -22.28 -6.57 -4.36
N GLY A 545 -22.13 -5.27 -4.63
CA GLY A 545 -21.23 -4.40 -3.86
C GLY A 545 -19.74 -4.70 -4.04
N GLU A 546 -19.36 -5.57 -4.96
CA GLU A 546 -17.95 -5.85 -5.24
C GLU A 546 -17.27 -4.62 -5.82
N LYS A 547 -16.08 -4.28 -5.31
CA LYS A 547 -15.39 -3.01 -5.59
C LYS A 547 -13.87 -3.15 -5.57
N SER A 548 -13.17 -2.26 -6.27
CA SER A 548 -11.70 -2.22 -6.26
C SER A 548 -11.21 -1.23 -5.20
N LEU A 549 -10.37 -1.70 -4.29
CA LEU A 549 -9.89 -0.93 -3.12
C LEU A 549 -8.37 -0.71 -3.13
N SER A 550 -7.69 -1.10 -4.21
CA SER A 550 -6.24 -0.97 -4.38
C SER A 550 -5.89 -0.69 -5.84
N ALA A 551 -4.68 -0.17 -6.07
CA ALA A 551 -4.20 0.05 -7.43
C ALA A 551 -3.91 -1.28 -8.13
N SER A 552 -4.04 -1.29 -9.47
CA SER A 552 -3.65 -2.43 -10.31
C SER A 552 -2.12 -2.55 -10.47
N LEU A 553 -1.67 -3.63 -11.09
CA LEU A 553 -0.30 -3.82 -11.54
C LEU A 553 -0.29 -4.17 -13.04
N ILE A 554 0.58 -3.53 -13.82
CA ILE A 554 0.79 -3.87 -15.23
C ILE A 554 2.12 -4.60 -15.35
N PHE A 555 2.10 -5.80 -15.92
CA PHE A 555 3.32 -6.57 -16.17
C PHE A 555 3.16 -7.45 -17.41
N ASN A 556 4.16 -7.42 -18.30
CA ASN A 556 4.24 -8.27 -19.48
C ASN A 556 2.95 -8.34 -20.33
N GLY A 557 2.36 -7.17 -20.63
CA GLY A 557 1.13 -7.07 -21.43
C GLY A 557 -0.16 -7.48 -20.71
N LYS A 558 -0.10 -7.77 -19.41
CA LYS A 558 -1.26 -8.11 -18.58
C LYS A 558 -1.49 -7.04 -17.51
N VAL A 559 -2.74 -6.91 -17.10
CA VAL A 559 -3.16 -6.12 -15.94
C VAL A 559 -3.68 -7.05 -14.85
N TYR A 560 -3.12 -6.89 -13.65
CA TYR A 560 -3.48 -7.59 -12.43
C TYR A 560 -4.21 -6.60 -11.53
N PHE A 561 -5.42 -6.91 -11.08
CA PHE A 561 -6.17 -6.01 -10.22
C PHE A 561 -7.01 -6.79 -9.22
N THR A 562 -7.20 -6.23 -8.02
CA THR A 562 -7.95 -6.88 -6.95
C THR A 562 -9.29 -6.20 -6.72
N SER A 563 -10.24 -6.99 -6.19
CA SER A 563 -11.52 -6.51 -5.69
C SER A 563 -11.81 -7.10 -4.32
N PHE A 564 -12.73 -6.44 -3.61
CA PHE A 564 -13.32 -6.93 -2.38
C PHE A 564 -14.82 -7.11 -2.59
N VAL A 565 -15.30 -8.32 -2.30
CA VAL A 565 -16.71 -8.65 -2.26
C VAL A 565 -17.18 -8.52 -0.81
N PRO A 566 -18.05 -7.54 -0.49
CA PRO A 566 -18.58 -7.43 0.86
C PRO A 566 -19.42 -8.66 1.19
N PRO A 567 -19.49 -9.04 2.49
CA PRO A 567 -20.37 -10.11 2.90
C PRO A 567 -21.81 -9.71 2.64
N THR A 568 -22.47 -10.40 1.71
CA THR A 568 -23.92 -10.30 1.53
C THR A 568 -24.56 -11.24 2.53
N ASN A 569 -25.53 -10.77 3.33
CA ASN A 569 -26.27 -11.53 4.36
C ASN A 569 -26.87 -12.85 3.83
N GLN A 570 -26.05 -13.86 3.58
CA GLN A 570 -26.52 -15.23 3.43
C GLN A 570 -26.89 -15.72 4.81
N SER A 571 -27.98 -16.49 4.87
CA SER A 571 -28.45 -17.12 6.10
C SER A 571 -27.29 -17.86 6.76
N VAL A 572 -27.04 -17.56 8.03
CA VAL A 572 -26.12 -18.32 8.87
C VAL A 572 -26.64 -19.75 8.90
N ASP A 573 -25.92 -20.67 8.26
CA ASP A 573 -26.17 -22.09 8.40
C ASP A 573 -25.50 -22.57 9.70
N LEU A 574 -26.25 -22.46 10.80
CA LEU A 574 -25.81 -22.88 12.13
C LEU A 574 -25.54 -24.39 12.18
N ASP A 575 -26.11 -25.20 11.27
CA ASP A 575 -25.86 -26.65 11.19
C ASP A 575 -24.50 -26.96 10.56
N SER A 576 -23.91 -26.03 9.82
CA SER A 576 -22.56 -26.13 9.23
C SER A 576 -21.45 -25.52 10.11
N GLY A 577 -21.78 -24.97 11.29
CA GLY A 577 -20.80 -24.37 12.19
C GLY A 577 -20.14 -23.08 11.68
N VAL A 578 -20.73 -22.42 10.68
CA VAL A 578 -20.18 -21.20 10.06
C VAL A 578 -20.72 -19.97 10.78
N CYS A 579 -19.90 -19.36 11.65
CA CYS A 579 -20.23 -18.11 12.34
C CYS A 579 -19.78 -16.89 11.50
N GLY A 580 -20.62 -16.49 10.54
CA GLY A 580 -20.48 -15.24 9.79
C GLY A 580 -19.71 -15.36 8.47
N PHE A 581 -20.09 -14.54 7.49
CA PHE A 581 -19.33 -14.35 6.25
C PHE A 581 -18.45 -13.11 6.45
N SER A 582 -17.14 -13.30 6.43
CA SER A 582 -16.17 -12.24 6.18
C SER A 582 -16.17 -11.93 4.68
N GLY A 583 -15.89 -10.68 4.30
CA GLY A 583 -15.84 -10.34 2.86
C GLY A 583 -14.69 -11.05 2.15
N GLN A 584 -14.85 -11.30 0.85
CA GLN A 584 -13.92 -12.10 0.06
C GLN A 584 -13.08 -11.23 -0.88
N GLY A 585 -11.76 -11.34 -0.79
CA GLY A 585 -10.86 -10.73 -1.77
C GLY A 585 -10.76 -11.57 -3.04
N ARG A 586 -10.65 -10.92 -4.20
CA ARG A 586 -10.38 -11.56 -5.50
C ARG A 586 -9.23 -10.87 -6.24
N LEU A 587 -8.52 -11.62 -7.07
CA LEU A 587 -7.50 -11.14 -8.01
C LEU A 587 -7.87 -11.53 -9.44
N TYR A 588 -7.91 -10.55 -10.34
CA TYR A 588 -8.19 -10.70 -11.75
C TYR A 588 -6.91 -10.57 -12.57
N VAL A 589 -6.79 -11.34 -13.66
CA VAL A 589 -5.65 -11.28 -14.61
C VAL A 589 -6.17 -11.19 -16.04
N PHE A 590 -6.09 -9.99 -16.63
CA PHE A 590 -6.65 -9.68 -17.94
C PHE A 590 -5.52 -9.23 -18.87
N ASP A 591 -5.65 -9.49 -20.17
CA ASP A 591 -4.82 -8.86 -21.19
C ASP A 591 -5.04 -7.34 -21.16
N LEU A 592 -3.94 -6.58 -21.18
CA LEU A 592 -3.97 -5.13 -21.08
C LEU A 592 -4.69 -4.49 -22.27
N HIS A 593 -4.54 -5.06 -23.47
CA HIS A 593 -4.98 -4.44 -24.70
C HIS A 593 -6.46 -4.65 -24.97
N LYS A 594 -6.95 -5.89 -24.88
CA LYS A 594 -8.31 -6.29 -25.28
C LYS A 594 -9.13 -6.90 -24.16
N GLY A 595 -8.59 -7.02 -22.94
CA GLY A 595 -9.30 -7.61 -21.80
C GLY A 595 -9.54 -9.11 -21.93
N THR A 596 -8.79 -9.80 -22.79
CA THR A 596 -8.84 -11.26 -22.94
C THR A 596 -8.38 -11.94 -21.65
N ARG A 597 -9.04 -13.03 -21.27
CA ARG A 597 -8.72 -13.79 -20.05
C ARG A 597 -7.58 -14.76 -20.34
N SER A 598 -6.57 -14.77 -19.47
CA SER A 598 -5.41 -15.67 -19.61
C SER A 598 -5.66 -17.08 -19.06
N TYR A 599 -6.67 -17.26 -18.22
CA TYR A 599 -6.94 -18.50 -17.49
C TYR A 599 -8.41 -18.91 -17.63
N SER A 600 -8.70 -20.20 -17.34
CA SER A 600 -10.05 -20.75 -17.34
C SER A 600 -10.94 -20.14 -16.26
N GLN A 601 -10.33 -19.67 -15.16
CA GLN A 601 -10.99 -18.97 -14.07
C GLN A 601 -10.88 -17.45 -14.29
N VAL A 602 -11.95 -16.72 -13.97
CA VAL A 602 -11.99 -15.26 -14.15
C VAL A 602 -11.15 -14.54 -13.09
N TYR A 603 -11.08 -15.10 -11.89
CA TYR A 603 -10.33 -14.57 -10.77
C TYR A 603 -9.76 -15.69 -9.88
N TYR A 604 -8.75 -15.34 -9.08
CA TYR A 604 -8.25 -16.11 -7.96
C TYR A 604 -8.83 -15.57 -6.65
N GLU A 605 -9.20 -16.43 -5.72
CA GLU A 605 -9.57 -16.02 -4.37
C GLU A 605 -8.33 -15.77 -3.54
N VAL A 606 -8.22 -14.58 -2.96
CA VAL A 606 -7.06 -14.16 -2.13
C VAL A 606 -7.36 -14.22 -0.63
N GLY A 607 -8.50 -14.83 -0.26
CA GLY A 607 -8.94 -15.04 1.11
C GLY A 607 -9.85 -13.95 1.67
N GLU A 608 -10.26 -14.15 2.92
CA GLU A 608 -11.23 -13.36 3.68
C GLU A 608 -10.65 -12.03 4.20
N ARG A 609 -10.20 -11.18 3.29
CA ARG A 609 -9.57 -9.89 3.61
C ARG A 609 -9.84 -8.87 2.53
N VAL A 610 -9.61 -7.60 2.85
CA VAL A 610 -9.49 -6.54 1.83
C VAL A 610 -8.13 -6.68 1.17
N PRO A 611 -8.04 -7.07 -0.12
CA PRO A 611 -6.76 -7.20 -0.77
C PRO A 611 -6.20 -5.84 -1.16
N ASP A 612 -4.88 -5.79 -1.17
CA ASP A 612 -4.09 -4.62 -1.52
C ASP A 612 -3.32 -4.88 -2.82
N THR A 613 -2.61 -3.86 -3.33
CA THR A 613 -1.87 -3.93 -4.58
C THR A 613 -0.77 -5.00 -4.49
N PRO A 614 -0.83 -6.07 -5.31
CA PRO A 614 0.18 -7.12 -5.29
C PRO A 614 1.59 -6.57 -5.47
N GLN A 615 2.56 -7.12 -4.75
CA GLN A 615 3.96 -6.69 -4.83
C GLN A 615 4.77 -7.67 -5.67
N ILE A 616 5.59 -7.16 -6.59
CA ILE A 616 6.49 -7.99 -7.38
C ILE A 616 7.67 -8.43 -6.52
N VAL A 617 7.98 -9.72 -6.56
CA VAL A 617 9.21 -10.31 -6.04
C VAL A 617 9.95 -11.01 -7.17
N ILE A 618 11.27 -10.85 -7.21
CA ILE A 618 12.14 -11.53 -8.17
C ILE A 618 13.26 -12.17 -7.34
N PRO A 619 13.00 -13.35 -6.75
CA PRO A 619 13.98 -14.01 -5.89
C PRO A 619 15.22 -14.37 -6.70
N LYS A 620 16.35 -14.52 -6.00
CA LYS A 620 17.59 -14.99 -6.63
C LYS A 620 17.33 -16.37 -7.26
N PRO A 621 17.55 -16.55 -8.58
CA PRO A 621 17.36 -17.84 -9.22
C PRO A 621 18.42 -18.84 -8.74
N LYS A 622 18.15 -20.13 -8.94
CA LYS A 622 19.18 -21.16 -8.78
C LYS A 622 20.30 -20.93 -9.80
N ASP A 623 21.51 -21.36 -9.46
CA ASP A 623 22.66 -21.19 -10.34
C ASP A 623 22.39 -21.89 -11.69
N GLY A 624 22.44 -21.10 -12.77
CA GLY A 624 22.18 -21.57 -14.15
C GLY A 624 20.73 -21.41 -14.63
N GLU A 625 19.80 -20.99 -13.77
CA GLU A 625 18.40 -20.71 -14.13
C GLU A 625 18.16 -19.21 -14.40
N LYS A 626 17.08 -18.90 -15.12
CA LYS A 626 16.67 -17.51 -15.37
C LYS A 626 15.91 -16.96 -14.16
N ALA A 627 16.04 -15.66 -13.92
CA ALA A 627 15.20 -14.98 -12.94
C ALA A 627 13.74 -15.01 -13.38
N GLU A 628 12.86 -15.41 -12.46
CA GLU A 628 11.40 -15.39 -12.63
C GLU A 628 10.80 -14.38 -11.66
N ALA A 629 9.80 -13.63 -12.14
CA ALA A 629 9.05 -12.70 -11.32
C ALA A 629 7.75 -13.35 -10.84
N TYR A 630 7.42 -13.10 -9.58
CA TYR A 630 6.19 -13.52 -8.93
C TYR A 630 5.52 -12.31 -8.29
N ILE A 631 4.23 -12.44 -7.97
CA ILE A 631 3.54 -11.50 -7.08
C ILE A 631 3.25 -12.15 -5.73
N ILE A 632 3.47 -11.39 -4.66
CA ILE A 632 3.11 -11.74 -3.28
C ILE A 632 1.94 -10.87 -2.79
N GLY A 633 1.35 -11.24 -1.65
CA GLY A 633 0.17 -10.55 -1.11
C GLY A 633 -1.14 -10.97 -1.81
N VAL A 634 -1.14 -12.14 -2.44
CA VAL A 634 -2.25 -12.69 -3.24
C VAL A 634 -2.95 -13.86 -2.53
N GLY A 635 -2.95 -13.84 -1.19
CA GLY A 635 -3.51 -14.92 -0.38
C GLY A 635 -2.79 -16.25 -0.64
N LYS A 636 -3.55 -17.29 -0.99
CA LYS A 636 -3.04 -18.66 -1.21
C LYS A 636 -2.17 -18.77 -2.48
N GLY A 637 -2.35 -17.86 -3.44
CA GLY A 637 -1.65 -17.91 -4.71
C GLY A 637 -1.94 -19.19 -5.49
N GLU A 638 -0.94 -19.70 -6.22
CA GLU A 638 -0.99 -20.98 -6.91
C GLU A 638 -0.93 -22.13 -5.89
N CYS A 639 -1.84 -23.10 -6.03
CA CYS A 639 -1.85 -24.30 -5.20
C CYS A 639 -1.73 -25.56 -6.06
N GLU A 640 -0.86 -26.48 -5.65
CA GLU A 640 -0.66 -27.78 -6.29
C GLU A 640 -0.77 -28.87 -5.22
N ASN A 641 -1.65 -29.87 -5.43
CA ASN A 641 -1.89 -30.96 -4.49
C ASN A 641 -2.26 -30.52 -3.04
N GLY A 642 -2.89 -29.35 -2.88
CA GLY A 642 -3.27 -28.80 -1.59
C GLY A 642 -2.18 -27.94 -0.91
N GLU A 643 -0.98 -27.88 -1.49
CA GLU A 643 0.09 -26.99 -1.03
C GLU A 643 0.05 -25.67 -1.82
N CYS A 644 -0.16 -24.57 -1.10
CA CYS A 644 -0.34 -23.24 -1.66
C CYS A 644 0.94 -22.42 -1.51
N LYS A 645 1.47 -21.88 -2.61
CA LYS A 645 2.77 -21.18 -2.64
C LYS A 645 2.73 -19.78 -2.03
N GLY A 646 1.53 -19.20 -1.91
CA GLY A 646 1.31 -17.81 -1.51
C GLY A 646 1.72 -16.78 -2.57
N THR A 647 2.08 -17.24 -3.77
CA THR A 647 2.53 -16.42 -4.89
C THR A 647 1.85 -16.83 -6.19
N ILE A 648 1.90 -15.94 -7.18
CA ILE A 648 1.50 -16.23 -8.55
C ILE A 648 2.65 -15.87 -9.48
N GLY A 649 2.99 -16.77 -10.40
CA GLY A 649 4.04 -16.54 -11.39
C GLY A 649 3.60 -15.52 -12.45
N LEU A 650 4.48 -14.59 -12.80
CA LEU A 650 4.21 -13.60 -13.84
C LEU A 650 4.60 -14.09 -15.25
N GLY A 651 5.14 -15.30 -15.37
CA GLY A 651 5.49 -15.91 -16.66
C GLY A 651 6.68 -15.25 -17.36
N GLY A 652 7.56 -14.59 -16.60
CA GLY A 652 8.76 -13.93 -17.08
C GLY A 652 9.50 -13.25 -15.93
N GLY A 653 10.70 -12.73 -16.20
CA GLY A 653 11.50 -11.97 -15.24
C GLY A 653 12.27 -10.85 -15.91
N LEU A 654 12.97 -10.06 -15.12
CA LEU A 654 13.80 -8.97 -15.64
C LEU A 654 15.06 -9.56 -16.29
N ASN A 655 15.32 -9.16 -17.54
CA ASN A 655 16.53 -9.50 -18.25
C ASN A 655 17.29 -8.22 -18.58
N THR A 656 18.62 -8.22 -18.43
CA THR A 656 19.44 -7.13 -18.91
C THR A 656 19.60 -7.24 -20.43
N ASN A 657 19.13 -6.25 -21.18
CA ASN A 657 19.53 -6.10 -22.57
C ASN A 657 20.90 -5.42 -22.62
N LYS A 658 21.91 -6.08 -23.22
CA LYS A 658 23.19 -5.43 -23.52
C LYS A 658 22.96 -4.39 -24.60
N ILE A 659 22.91 -3.12 -24.22
CA ILE A 659 23.00 -2.02 -25.18
C ILE A 659 24.49 -1.91 -25.54
N TYR A 660 24.87 -2.39 -26.73
CA TYR A 660 26.18 -2.12 -27.27
C TYR A 660 26.23 -0.63 -27.65
N TYR A 661 26.89 0.17 -26.83
CA TYR A 661 27.41 1.45 -27.32
C TYR A 661 28.55 1.11 -28.29
N HIS A 662 28.31 1.27 -29.59
CA HIS A 662 29.41 1.53 -30.51
C HIS A 662 29.96 2.91 -30.14
N ILE A 663 30.94 2.93 -29.23
CA ILE A 663 31.86 4.05 -29.14
C ILE A 663 32.74 3.89 -30.38
N ASN A 664 32.45 4.69 -31.42
CA ASN A 664 33.26 4.70 -32.63
C ASN A 664 34.72 5.05 -32.29
N GLU A 665 35.58 4.32 -32.99
CA GLU A 665 37.04 4.38 -33.07
C GLU A 665 37.62 5.77 -33.37
#